data_AF-A0A9E3AP10-F1
#
_entry.id   AF-A0A9E3AP10-F1
#
_cell.length_a   1.000
_cell.length_b   1.000
_cell.length_c   1.000
_cell.angle_alpha   90.00
_cell.angle_beta   90.00
_cell.angle_gamma   90.00
#
_symmetry.space_group_name_H-M   'P 1'
#
loop_
_entity.id
_entity.type
_entity.pdbx_description
1 polymer ?
#
loop_
_entity_poly.entity_id
_entity_poly.type
_entity_poly.pdbx_seq_one_letter_code
_entity_poly.pdbx_strand_id
1 'polypeptide(L)'
;MRRPRSASTTRPRGKSSAKSRWKGKVRKPVASILGKGSAAPSSTELAESSGSTERKGVQNSGKSLAGPPPRATYRLQFHSDFTFADAAAIVPYLAQLGVSHVYASPIHKARPGSLHGYDVVDHAVINPELGGEKGFLRFSDTLRAHGLGLILDIVPNHVGIGAENEWWQSVLEWGELSRHANAFDIDWERLGANHKLVVPFLGNRYGVALENGELVLSFDATTGSFSVTHFEQRFPLCPPSYSIILDRALAALEEAAPPAEVLAISERLRLMGEETVAERRSGFPADAELLKEELSRAVAASPPLGQAIDRAVTLINGTVGVPESFGTLHRLLESQSYRLAHWRVAASDINYRRFFDINDLAGLRIEDDEVFDRVHKTVFDLIREGRVNGLRIDHVDGLADPENYLRRLQGAAGQGFFIVVEKILEPGEGLKNWPIAGTTGYDALNLIDGVLTEKETGPAFERSYRKVTGVEGSYAFLLRQAKQQVLEGGFASELEALVSDLKRIADADRRTRDYTTIAIRDALREIIARFPVYRSYIGDDGPSPEDRRLIETTVASAQRHSSMPDRSVHEFIALTLLESIGAQPPGAPDAEFVRRFRRRFQQLTGPVMAKGLEDTLFYRYAPLLARNEVGGDPGHFGITPAEFHAENARRARDWPHTLISSATHDTKRGEDARARLSALSQLPDDWAEALRLWRKIVTPHLMILEGDEAPDANDQVILLQSLLGAWPIELLGGKEDARALASFGLRMEAFWVKALREAKRKTSWVNPDEAYEGAATALLHKLLEPRGRFLREFRPFASRLASLGMLTSLSRTALKCTLPGVPDIYQGTEFWDFSLVDPDNRRPVDYAARQRALSRTERINLLLARWPDGRIKQHMLACLMRDRARTPEVYAKGDYHPLEVEGPKHHHILGFRRSLGKDALVVVVSRTLGDVMGADELPSPRVWADMSMRLPAGTWRDVITGKKLRAGGRNVPIGELFATLPVAVLRSTRRQS
;
A
#
# COMPACT_ATOMS: atom_id res chain seq x y z
N MET A 1 -34.08 -23.56 -64.50
CA MET A 1 -35.28 -23.90 -63.70
C MET A 1 -35.39 -22.92 -62.53
N ARG A 2 -36.63 -22.49 -62.24
CA ARG A 2 -37.13 -21.58 -61.16
C ARG A 2 -36.23 -21.50 -59.92
N ARG A 3 -36.01 -20.38 -59.21
CA ARG A 3 -36.67 -19.05 -59.11
C ARG A 3 -35.66 -18.06 -58.43
N PRO A 4 -35.83 -16.73 -58.57
CA PRO A 4 -34.88 -15.70 -58.11
C PRO A 4 -35.41 -14.88 -56.90
N ARG A 5 -34.56 -14.03 -56.30
CA ARG A 5 -35.01 -12.79 -55.64
C ARG A 5 -34.13 -11.60 -56.03
N SER A 6 -34.85 -10.54 -56.40
CA SER A 6 -34.47 -9.33 -57.11
C SER A 6 -33.97 -8.22 -56.20
N ALA A 7 -33.10 -7.40 -56.79
CA ALA A 7 -32.64 -6.12 -56.28
C ALA A 7 -33.44 -4.94 -56.85
N SER A 8 -33.14 -3.78 -56.25
CA SER A 8 -33.20 -2.42 -56.80
C SER A 8 -34.47 -1.60 -56.55
N THR A 9 -34.27 -0.35 -56.12
CA THR A 9 -34.64 0.80 -56.94
C THR A 9 -33.92 2.09 -56.53
N THR A 10 -33.24 2.61 -57.53
CA THR A 10 -32.77 3.95 -57.89
C THR A 10 -33.54 5.20 -57.38
N ARG A 11 -32.75 6.26 -57.11
CA ARG A 11 -33.11 7.70 -57.11
C ARG A 11 -33.75 8.16 -58.44
N PRO A 12 -34.42 9.33 -58.48
CA PRO A 12 -33.81 10.44 -59.22
C PRO A 12 -33.95 11.87 -58.61
N ARG A 13 -33.28 12.79 -59.32
CA ARG A 13 -32.89 14.19 -59.09
C ARG A 13 -34.00 15.25 -59.26
N GLY A 14 -33.74 16.46 -58.71
CA GLY A 14 -34.12 17.77 -59.30
C GLY A 14 -34.67 18.80 -58.30
N LYS A 15 -33.87 19.70 -57.69
CA LYS A 15 -33.40 21.04 -58.13
C LYS A 15 -34.46 22.19 -58.13
N SER A 16 -34.32 23.14 -57.21
CA SER A 16 -34.02 24.59 -57.38
C SER A 16 -34.14 25.27 -56.00
N SER A 17 -33.25 26.07 -55.40
CA SER A 17 -32.18 27.04 -55.74
C SER A 17 -32.61 28.51 -55.64
N ALA A 18 -32.14 29.19 -54.59
CA ALA A 18 -31.75 30.61 -54.61
C ALA A 18 -30.68 30.80 -53.51
N LYS A 19 -29.39 30.65 -53.85
CA LYS A 19 -28.43 31.65 -54.40
C LYS A 19 -27.65 32.40 -53.30
N SER A 20 -26.50 31.80 -52.96
CA SER A 20 -25.26 32.47 -52.55
C SER A 20 -24.41 32.83 -53.78
N ARG A 21 -23.62 33.92 -53.73
CA ARG A 21 -22.29 34.09 -54.38
C ARG A 21 -21.52 35.14 -53.55
N TRP A 22 -20.20 35.12 -53.34
CA TRP A 22 -19.05 34.92 -54.24
C TRP A 22 -17.81 34.43 -53.43
N LYS A 23 -17.12 33.33 -53.78
CA LYS A 23 -15.86 33.17 -54.60
C LYS A 23 -14.61 33.91 -54.06
N GLY A 24 -13.41 33.31 -53.88
CA GLY A 24 -12.94 31.92 -54.08
C GLY A 24 -11.39 31.75 -54.02
N LYS A 25 -10.95 30.51 -54.34
CA LYS A 25 -9.63 30.01 -54.84
C LYS A 25 -8.54 29.43 -53.89
N VAL A 26 -8.69 28.14 -53.57
CA VAL A 26 -7.87 26.92 -53.87
C VAL A 26 -6.44 27.01 -54.48
N ARG A 27 -5.49 26.17 -53.98
CA ARG A 27 -4.64 25.20 -54.75
C ARG A 27 -3.87 24.14 -53.89
N LYS A 28 -4.40 22.89 -53.86
CA LYS A 28 -3.87 21.48 -53.98
C LYS A 28 -2.34 21.14 -54.09
N PRO A 29 -1.87 19.85 -54.03
CA PRO A 29 -1.85 18.85 -52.93
C PRO A 29 -0.56 17.92 -52.91
N VAL A 30 -0.59 16.86 -52.10
CA VAL A 30 0.36 15.73 -51.98
C VAL A 30 0.42 14.83 -53.23
N ALA A 31 1.62 14.58 -53.79
CA ALA A 31 2.13 13.28 -54.30
C ALA A 31 3.38 13.45 -55.19
N SER A 32 4.55 13.03 -54.70
CA SER A 32 5.63 12.48 -55.52
C SER A 32 6.34 11.38 -54.73
N ILE A 33 6.24 10.17 -55.27
CA ILE A 33 6.59 8.87 -54.70
C ILE A 33 7.81 8.33 -55.48
N LEU A 34 8.81 7.86 -54.71
CA LEU A 34 9.88 6.87 -55.01
C LEU A 34 11.16 7.27 -55.77
N GLY A 35 12.30 7.00 -55.12
CA GLY A 35 13.63 6.92 -55.75
C GLY A 35 14.82 6.70 -54.80
N LYS A 36 14.97 5.46 -54.30
CA LYS A 36 16.17 4.72 -53.80
C LYS A 36 17.48 5.45 -53.41
N GLY A 37 17.97 5.13 -52.19
CA GLY A 37 19.30 4.51 -52.00
C GLY A 37 20.38 5.27 -51.20
N SER A 38 20.66 4.82 -49.97
CA SER A 38 21.98 4.37 -49.46
C SER A 38 22.23 4.65 -47.96
N ALA A 39 22.72 3.61 -47.29
CA ALA A 39 23.52 3.51 -46.05
C ALA A 39 23.23 4.39 -44.81
N ALA A 40 23.02 3.72 -43.68
CA ALA A 40 22.95 4.27 -42.32
C ALA A 40 24.33 4.71 -41.77
N PRO A 41 24.38 5.68 -40.84
CA PRO A 41 25.43 5.77 -39.84
C PRO A 41 24.93 5.38 -38.44
N SER A 42 25.86 4.85 -37.66
CA SER A 42 25.73 4.27 -36.33
C SER A 42 25.54 5.29 -35.21
N SER A 43 25.00 4.78 -34.10
CA SER A 43 24.59 5.44 -32.87
C SER A 43 25.73 5.91 -31.95
N THR A 44 26.64 6.78 -32.44
CA THR A 44 27.80 7.21 -31.63
C THR A 44 28.17 8.69 -31.66
N GLU A 45 27.36 9.60 -32.23
CA GLU A 45 27.69 11.04 -32.27
C GLU A 45 26.50 11.96 -31.92
N LEU A 46 25.89 11.75 -30.74
CA LEU A 46 24.92 12.70 -30.14
C LEU A 46 25.17 12.91 -28.64
N ALA A 47 26.44 12.93 -28.23
CA ALA A 47 26.85 13.18 -26.84
C ALA A 47 27.66 14.48 -26.63
N GLU A 48 27.99 15.25 -27.68
CA GLU A 48 28.76 16.49 -27.54
C GLU A 48 28.16 17.62 -28.37
N SER A 49 27.20 18.35 -27.81
CA SER A 49 26.94 19.78 -28.06
C SER A 49 25.58 20.21 -27.48
N SER A 50 25.54 20.42 -26.17
CA SER A 50 24.59 21.39 -25.60
C SER A 50 25.34 22.22 -24.58
N GLY A 51 25.75 23.41 -25.04
CA GLY A 51 26.50 24.38 -24.27
C GLY A 51 25.75 24.79 -23.00
N SER A 52 26.52 24.86 -21.93
CA SER A 52 26.17 25.40 -20.62
C SER A 52 25.68 26.85 -20.72
N THR A 53 24.38 27.07 -20.53
CA THR A 53 23.90 28.30 -19.89
C THR A 53 23.63 27.97 -18.43
N GLU A 54 24.53 28.44 -17.57
CA GLU A 54 24.39 28.43 -16.12
C GLU A 54 23.10 29.14 -15.70
N ARG A 55 22.03 28.37 -15.45
CA ARG A 55 21.03 28.80 -14.49
C ARG A 55 21.68 28.70 -13.12
N LYS A 56 22.07 29.84 -12.53
CA LYS A 56 22.39 29.94 -11.11
C LYS A 56 21.28 29.22 -10.33
N GLY A 57 21.62 28.07 -9.77
CA GLY A 57 20.69 27.19 -9.09
C GLY A 57 20.09 27.91 -7.90
N VAL A 58 18.77 28.02 -7.89
CA VAL A 58 18.03 28.15 -6.64
C VAL A 58 18.31 26.84 -5.88
N GLN A 59 19.26 26.87 -4.94
CA GLN A 59 19.34 25.81 -3.95
C GLN A 59 17.98 25.74 -3.27
N ASN A 60 17.32 24.60 -3.42
CA ASN A 60 15.98 24.35 -2.91
C ASN A 60 16.07 24.26 -1.38
N SER A 61 15.95 25.40 -0.69
CA SER A 61 16.18 25.56 0.74
C SER A 61 15.26 24.72 1.62
N GLY A 62 14.12 24.24 1.09
CA GLY A 62 13.17 23.38 1.80
C GLY A 62 13.60 21.93 2.01
N LYS A 63 14.72 21.48 1.43
CA LYS A 63 15.24 20.11 1.61
C LYS A 63 16.39 20.00 2.62
N SER A 64 16.84 21.13 3.16
CA SER A 64 17.83 21.14 4.23
C SER A 64 17.14 20.71 5.53
N LEU A 65 17.61 19.61 6.10
CA LEU A 65 17.15 19.19 7.43
C LEU A 65 17.67 20.17 8.49
N ALA A 66 16.88 20.39 9.54
CA ALA A 66 17.29 21.21 10.69
C ALA A 66 18.34 20.50 11.57
N GLY A 67 18.36 19.16 11.53
CA GLY A 67 19.32 18.33 12.23
C GLY A 67 20.03 17.35 11.29
N PRO A 68 21.00 16.57 11.80
CA PRO A 68 21.64 15.52 11.02
C PRO A 68 20.59 14.47 10.59
N PRO A 69 20.63 13.98 9.33
CA PRO A 69 19.72 12.91 8.91
C PRO A 69 19.96 11.63 9.71
N PRO A 70 18.93 10.77 9.85
CA PRO A 70 19.12 9.40 10.30
C PRO A 70 20.20 8.71 9.47
N ARG A 71 21.08 7.95 10.14
CA ARG A 71 22.11 7.15 9.47
C ARG A 71 21.56 5.82 9.01
N ALA A 72 20.65 5.23 9.77
CA ALA A 72 19.96 3.98 9.50
C ALA A 72 18.74 3.88 10.41
N THR A 73 17.67 3.29 9.89
CA THR A 73 16.40 3.09 10.60
C THR A 73 16.17 1.59 10.83
N TYR A 74 15.48 1.26 11.92
CA TYR A 74 15.07 -0.10 12.24
C TYR A 74 13.58 -0.14 12.55
N ARG A 75 12.78 -0.75 11.66
CA ARG A 75 11.33 -0.83 11.81
C ARG A 75 10.93 -1.86 12.85
N LEU A 76 10.18 -1.44 13.87
CA LEU A 76 9.56 -2.29 14.90
C LEU A 76 8.04 -2.28 14.75
N GLN A 77 7.44 -3.46 14.82
CA GLN A 77 5.98 -3.68 14.84
C GLN A 77 5.52 -3.89 16.28
N PHE A 78 4.83 -2.91 16.84
CA PHE A 78 4.27 -2.98 18.19
C PHE A 78 2.90 -3.66 18.20
N HIS A 79 2.71 -4.58 19.14
CA HIS A 79 1.43 -5.22 19.47
C HIS A 79 1.53 -5.82 20.89
N SER A 80 0.48 -6.49 21.35
CA SER A 80 0.42 -7.08 22.70
C SER A 80 1.52 -8.10 23.01
N ASP A 81 2.07 -8.80 22.01
CA ASP A 81 3.19 -9.75 22.19
C ASP A 81 4.58 -9.13 21.94
N PHE A 82 4.64 -7.86 21.55
CA PHE A 82 5.89 -7.10 21.40
C PHE A 82 5.65 -5.63 21.78
N THR A 83 5.74 -5.36 23.08
CA THR A 83 5.37 -4.09 23.71
C THR A 83 6.53 -3.08 23.75
N PHE A 84 6.30 -1.89 24.32
CA PHE A 84 7.39 -0.93 24.59
C PHE A 84 8.47 -1.49 25.53
N ALA A 85 8.10 -2.40 26.45
CA ALA A 85 9.07 -3.03 27.35
C ALA A 85 9.99 -4.00 26.59
N ASP A 86 9.42 -4.79 25.68
CA ASP A 86 10.18 -5.72 24.84
C ASP A 86 11.13 -4.97 23.89
N ALA A 87 10.64 -3.89 23.28
CA ALA A 87 11.46 -3.02 22.45
C ALA A 87 12.59 -2.36 23.25
N ALA A 88 12.32 -1.87 24.47
CA ALA A 88 13.35 -1.32 25.33
C ALA A 88 14.46 -2.33 25.65
N ALA A 89 14.12 -3.61 25.83
CA ALA A 89 15.08 -4.68 26.12
C ALA A 89 16.07 -4.94 24.95
N ILE A 90 15.67 -4.67 23.70
CA ILE A 90 16.53 -4.88 22.53
C ILE A 90 17.31 -3.63 22.10
N VAL A 91 17.04 -2.45 22.66
CA VAL A 91 17.74 -1.19 22.34
C VAL A 91 19.27 -1.32 22.38
N PRO A 92 19.89 -1.98 23.40
CA PRO A 92 21.34 -2.16 23.42
C PRO A 92 21.87 -2.94 22.20
N TYR A 93 21.12 -3.96 21.76
CA TYR A 93 21.45 -4.73 20.55
C TYR A 93 21.38 -3.85 19.30
N LEU A 94 20.31 -3.05 19.14
CA LEU A 94 20.15 -2.15 17.99
C LEU A 94 21.28 -1.11 17.92
N ALA A 95 21.67 -0.54 19.07
CA ALA A 95 22.81 0.37 19.16
C ALA A 95 24.13 -0.32 18.77
N GLN A 96 24.35 -1.55 19.23
CA GLN A 96 25.54 -2.34 18.86
C GLN A 96 25.58 -2.70 17.36
N LEU A 97 24.40 -2.95 16.76
CA LEU A 97 24.26 -3.20 15.33
C LEU A 97 24.66 -1.97 14.48
N GLY A 98 24.52 -0.77 15.05
CA GLY A 98 24.86 0.50 14.42
C GLY A 98 23.67 1.27 13.87
N VAL A 99 22.45 0.89 14.27
CA VAL A 99 21.22 1.64 14.00
C VAL A 99 21.33 3.04 14.62
N SER A 100 20.69 4.04 14.03
CA SER A 100 20.62 5.39 14.61
C SER A 100 19.23 5.77 15.10
N HIS A 101 18.19 5.23 14.48
CA HIS A 101 16.80 5.55 14.80
C HIS A 101 15.97 4.27 14.79
N VAL A 102 15.13 4.09 15.81
CA VAL A 102 14.00 3.16 15.69
C VAL A 102 12.94 3.82 14.83
N TYR A 103 12.38 3.07 13.89
CA TYR A 103 11.18 3.42 13.15
C TYR A 103 10.03 2.63 13.78
N ALA A 104 9.23 3.30 14.60
CA ALA A 104 8.11 2.68 15.32
C ALA A 104 6.87 2.59 14.44
N SER A 105 6.12 1.48 14.51
CA SER A 105 4.72 1.44 14.08
C SER A 105 3.83 2.41 14.89
N PRO A 106 2.57 2.64 14.48
CA PRO A 106 1.68 3.54 15.21
C PRO A 106 1.55 3.17 16.70
N ILE A 107 1.52 4.20 17.56
CA ILE A 107 1.49 4.04 19.03
C ILE A 107 0.18 4.46 19.69
N HIS A 108 -0.71 5.11 18.93
CA HIS A 108 -1.99 5.57 19.46
C HIS A 108 -2.91 4.38 19.74
N LYS A 109 -3.89 4.58 20.62
CA LYS A 109 -4.88 3.57 20.97
C LYS A 109 -5.57 3.12 19.69
N ALA A 110 -5.40 1.85 19.36
CA ALA A 110 -6.05 1.17 18.26
C ALA A 110 -7.17 0.28 18.77
N ARG A 111 -7.87 -0.42 17.87
CA ARG A 111 -8.86 -1.42 18.30
C ARG A 111 -8.19 -2.46 19.21
N PRO A 112 -8.91 -2.98 20.21
CA PRO A 112 -8.39 -4.02 21.09
C PRO A 112 -7.86 -5.23 20.31
N GLY A 113 -6.68 -5.72 20.69
CA GLY A 113 -6.03 -6.85 20.02
C GLY A 113 -5.43 -6.55 18.64
N SER A 114 -5.36 -5.28 18.23
CA SER A 114 -4.72 -4.89 16.97
C SER A 114 -3.25 -5.32 16.94
N LEU A 115 -2.86 -6.01 15.86
CA LEU A 115 -1.49 -6.47 15.62
C LEU A 115 -0.64 -5.43 14.86
N HIS A 116 -1.18 -4.25 14.57
CA HIS A 116 -0.51 -3.26 13.72
C HIS A 116 -0.72 -1.79 14.09
N GLY A 117 -1.82 -1.42 14.75
CA GLY A 117 -2.07 -0.07 15.23
C GLY A 117 -2.60 0.94 14.18
N TYR A 118 -2.79 0.54 12.93
CA TYR A 118 -3.35 1.40 11.86
C TYR A 118 -4.85 1.70 12.01
N ASP A 119 -5.57 0.87 12.74
CA ASP A 119 -6.97 1.01 13.11
C ASP A 119 -7.12 1.86 14.39
N VAL A 120 -6.57 3.07 14.35
CA VAL A 120 -6.56 4.02 15.48
C VAL A 120 -8.00 4.37 15.87
N VAL A 121 -8.34 4.25 17.15
CA VAL A 121 -9.65 4.66 17.69
C VAL A 121 -9.58 5.95 18.52
N ASP A 122 -8.39 6.31 19.01
CA ASP A 122 -8.17 7.54 19.76
C ASP A 122 -6.72 8.05 19.62
N HIS A 123 -6.55 9.23 19.02
CA HIS A 123 -5.26 9.90 18.83
C HIS A 123 -4.74 10.62 20.09
N ALA A 124 -5.57 10.82 21.12
CA ALA A 124 -5.16 11.46 22.37
C ALA A 124 -4.46 10.50 23.33
N VAL A 125 -4.58 9.19 23.12
CA VAL A 125 -4.13 8.16 24.06
C VAL A 125 -3.08 7.26 23.42
N ILE A 126 -1.95 7.07 24.10
CA ILE A 126 -0.97 6.04 23.74
C ILE A 126 -1.53 4.68 24.15
N ASN A 127 -1.48 3.70 23.25
CA ASN A 127 -2.14 2.42 23.38
C ASN A 127 -1.79 1.70 24.70
N PRO A 128 -2.78 1.44 25.58
CA PRO A 128 -2.57 0.72 26.83
C PRO A 128 -2.00 -0.69 26.66
N GLU A 129 -2.35 -1.41 25.58
CA GLU A 129 -1.85 -2.77 25.31
C GLU A 129 -0.34 -2.79 25.02
N LEU A 130 0.24 -1.67 24.60
CA LEU A 130 1.68 -1.53 24.37
C LEU A 130 2.44 -1.13 25.65
N GLY A 131 1.72 -0.89 26.75
CA GLY A 131 2.25 -0.36 28.02
C GLY A 131 1.88 1.10 28.31
N GLY A 132 1.05 1.71 27.45
CA GLY A 132 0.55 3.08 27.59
C GLY A 132 1.66 4.14 27.62
N GLU A 133 1.30 5.35 28.03
CA GLU A 133 2.21 6.49 28.10
C GLU A 133 3.46 6.20 28.95
N LYS A 134 3.29 5.62 30.15
CA LYS A 134 4.42 5.27 31.03
C LYS A 134 5.38 4.27 30.38
N GLY A 135 4.87 3.30 29.62
CA GLY A 135 5.68 2.36 28.85
C GLY A 135 6.46 3.06 27.74
N PHE A 136 5.79 3.93 26.98
CA PHE A 136 6.40 4.70 25.91
C PHE A 136 7.52 5.62 26.42
N LEU A 137 7.29 6.35 27.51
CA LEU A 137 8.30 7.25 28.08
C LEU A 137 9.57 6.49 28.48
N ARG A 138 9.43 5.31 29.12
CA ARG A 138 10.58 4.45 29.46
C ARG A 138 11.32 3.94 28.23
N PHE A 139 10.60 3.55 27.19
CA PHE A 139 11.20 3.14 25.93
C PHE A 139 11.98 4.29 25.27
N SER A 140 11.37 5.48 25.19
CA SER A 140 11.99 6.70 24.67
C SER A 140 13.24 7.09 25.46
N ASP A 141 13.20 7.02 26.80
CA ASP A 141 14.35 7.31 27.65
C ASP A 141 15.48 6.29 27.42
N THR A 142 15.14 5.01 27.20
CA THR A 142 16.10 3.95 26.90
C THR A 142 16.79 4.16 25.54
N LEU A 143 16.04 4.59 24.52
CA LEU A 143 16.59 4.99 23.22
C LEU A 143 17.61 6.12 23.39
N ARG A 144 17.23 7.18 24.11
CA ARG A 144 18.10 8.34 24.37
C ARG A 144 19.37 7.95 25.13
N ALA A 145 19.26 7.07 26.14
CA ALA A 145 20.41 6.57 26.90
C ALA A 145 21.43 5.82 26.03
N HIS A 146 21.00 5.26 24.89
CA HIS A 146 21.86 4.57 23.92
C HIS A 146 22.15 5.41 22.66
N GLY A 147 21.78 6.70 22.64
CA GLY A 147 22.01 7.59 21.51
C GLY A 147 21.19 7.23 20.26
N LEU A 148 20.05 6.55 20.43
CA LEU A 148 19.11 6.27 19.36
C LEU A 148 17.98 7.31 19.34
N GLY A 149 17.59 7.73 18.15
CA GLY A 149 16.38 8.54 17.93
C GLY A 149 15.15 7.69 17.62
N LEU A 150 14.00 8.35 17.48
CA LEU A 150 12.72 7.73 17.15
C LEU A 150 12.09 8.40 15.93
N ILE A 151 11.72 7.61 14.93
CA ILE A 151 10.83 8.00 13.83
C ILE A 151 9.49 7.34 14.11
N LEU A 152 8.43 8.15 14.19
CA LEU A 152 7.10 7.68 14.52
C LEU A 152 6.24 7.57 13.27
N ASP A 153 5.63 6.40 13.07
CA ASP A 153 4.57 6.21 12.09
C ASP A 153 3.25 6.83 12.58
N ILE A 154 2.60 7.63 11.73
CA ILE A 154 1.33 8.28 12.04
C ILE A 154 0.31 8.06 10.92
N VAL A 155 -0.97 7.99 11.31
CA VAL A 155 -2.09 7.59 10.46
C VAL A 155 -3.10 8.73 10.34
N PRO A 156 -2.90 9.70 9.42
CA PRO A 156 -3.76 10.88 9.33
C PRO A 156 -5.01 10.66 8.46
N ASN A 157 -5.01 9.64 7.60
CA ASN A 157 -6.05 9.47 6.58
C ASN A 157 -7.36 8.90 7.14
N HIS A 158 -7.30 8.07 8.17
CA HIS A 158 -8.41 7.24 8.59
C HIS A 158 -8.29 6.80 10.05
N VAL A 159 -9.40 6.30 10.61
CA VAL A 159 -9.51 5.72 11.96
C VAL A 159 -10.28 4.41 11.92
N GLY A 160 -10.00 3.51 12.87
CA GLY A 160 -10.81 2.33 13.13
C GLY A 160 -12.18 2.71 13.69
N ILE A 161 -13.25 2.11 13.17
CA ILE A 161 -14.62 2.33 13.64
C ILE A 161 -15.13 1.13 14.46
N GLY A 162 -16.03 1.40 15.38
CA GLY A 162 -16.57 0.42 16.34
C GLY A 162 -16.99 1.09 17.64
N ALA A 163 -17.29 0.29 18.67
CA ALA A 163 -17.69 0.78 20.00
C ALA A 163 -16.61 1.66 20.66
N GLU A 164 -15.34 1.40 20.35
CA GLU A 164 -14.20 2.00 21.05
C GLU A 164 -13.81 3.38 20.51
N ASN A 165 -14.42 3.80 19.39
CA ASN A 165 -14.19 5.09 18.76
C ASN A 165 -15.34 6.05 19.12
N GLU A 166 -15.09 6.94 20.08
CA GLU A 166 -16.08 7.89 20.58
C GLU A 166 -16.60 8.85 19.50
N TRP A 167 -15.76 9.24 18.54
CA TRP A 167 -16.18 10.13 17.46
C TRP A 167 -17.19 9.42 16.57
N TRP A 168 -16.91 8.16 16.22
CA TRP A 168 -17.81 7.34 15.41
C TRP A 168 -19.12 7.03 16.15
N GLN A 169 -19.05 6.67 17.43
CA GLN A 169 -20.24 6.44 18.27
C GLN A 169 -21.12 7.69 18.35
N SER A 170 -20.51 8.87 18.49
CA SER A 170 -21.25 10.14 18.47
C SER A 170 -21.94 10.40 17.13
N VAL A 171 -21.29 10.09 16.01
CA VAL A 171 -21.89 10.23 14.67
C VAL A 171 -22.99 9.20 14.43
N LEU A 172 -22.86 7.97 14.92
CA LEU A 172 -23.95 7.00 14.91
C LEU A 172 -25.16 7.53 15.69
N GLU A 173 -24.94 8.07 16.89
CA GLU A 173 -26.03 8.53 17.75
C GLU A 173 -26.73 9.78 17.23
N TRP A 174 -25.99 10.74 16.67
CA TRP A 174 -26.50 12.08 16.34
C TRP A 174 -26.52 12.42 14.84
N GLY A 175 -25.88 11.62 13.99
CA GLY A 175 -25.75 11.91 12.56
C GLY A 175 -25.08 13.26 12.30
N GLU A 176 -25.66 14.05 11.40
CA GLU A 176 -25.21 15.41 11.07
C GLU A 176 -25.17 16.38 12.27
N LEU A 177 -25.90 16.09 13.36
CA LEU A 177 -25.87 16.92 14.59
C LEU A 177 -24.66 16.63 15.48
N SER A 178 -23.89 15.56 15.21
CA SER A 178 -22.68 15.28 15.98
C SER A 178 -21.64 16.38 15.75
N ARG A 179 -21.01 16.85 16.83
CA ARG A 179 -19.80 17.70 16.76
C ARG A 179 -18.64 17.05 16.01
N HIS A 180 -18.69 15.74 15.79
CA HIS A 180 -17.68 14.97 15.08
C HIS A 180 -18.08 14.61 13.65
N ALA A 181 -19.28 14.97 13.18
CA ALA A 181 -19.74 14.66 11.83
C ALA A 181 -18.79 15.18 10.75
N ASN A 182 -18.27 16.40 10.93
CA ASN A 182 -17.33 17.03 9.99
C ASN A 182 -15.93 16.42 10.01
N ALA A 183 -15.59 15.60 11.02
CA ALA A 183 -14.30 14.92 11.06
C ALA A 183 -14.21 13.78 10.02
N PHE A 184 -15.36 13.23 9.61
CA PHE A 184 -15.45 12.14 8.65
C PHE A 184 -15.91 12.64 7.27
N ASP A 185 -15.46 11.96 6.22
CA ASP A 185 -15.91 12.25 4.84
C ASP A 185 -17.16 11.42 4.52
N ILE A 186 -18.33 11.94 4.92
CA ILE A 186 -19.65 11.32 4.77
C ILE A 186 -20.49 12.08 3.72
N ASP A 187 -21.04 11.33 2.77
CA ASP A 187 -22.02 11.81 1.78
C ASP A 187 -23.46 11.55 2.28
N TRP A 188 -23.98 12.49 3.07
CA TRP A 188 -25.32 12.41 3.64
C TRP A 188 -26.44 12.46 2.59
N GLU A 189 -26.20 13.16 1.48
CA GLU A 189 -27.14 13.33 0.36
C GLU A 189 -27.15 12.15 -0.61
N ARG A 190 -26.35 11.11 -0.34
CA ARG A 190 -26.22 9.97 -1.24
C ARG A 190 -27.58 9.29 -1.46
N LEU A 191 -27.87 8.96 -2.72
CA LEU A 191 -29.10 8.28 -3.07
C LEU A 191 -29.19 6.94 -2.30
N GLY A 192 -30.29 6.73 -1.59
CA GLY A 192 -30.50 5.55 -0.74
C GLY A 192 -29.96 5.67 0.70
N ALA A 193 -29.19 6.72 1.02
CA ALA A 193 -28.77 7.02 2.39
C ALA A 193 -29.84 7.77 3.18
N ASN A 194 -30.65 8.61 2.53
CA ASN A 194 -31.74 9.38 3.14
C ASN A 194 -31.29 10.18 4.39
N HIS A 195 -30.15 10.89 4.30
CA HIS A 195 -29.53 11.61 5.43
C HIS A 195 -29.16 10.73 6.63
N LYS A 196 -28.96 9.42 6.39
CA LYS A 196 -28.46 8.48 7.39
C LYS A 196 -27.07 7.98 7.02
N LEU A 197 -26.29 7.64 8.03
CA LEU A 197 -25.06 6.90 7.86
C LEU A 197 -25.37 5.43 7.53
N VAL A 198 -24.90 4.92 6.39
CA VAL A 198 -25.10 3.52 6.00
C VAL A 198 -24.06 2.65 6.69
N VAL A 199 -24.51 1.68 7.47
CA VAL A 199 -23.68 0.84 8.36
C VAL A 199 -23.80 -0.63 7.91
N PRO A 200 -22.95 -1.09 6.97
CA PRO A 200 -23.06 -2.42 6.36
C PRO A 200 -22.34 -3.49 7.19
N PHE A 201 -22.89 -3.87 8.35
CA PHE A 201 -22.27 -4.80 9.30
C PHE A 201 -23.13 -6.04 9.62
N LEU A 202 -24.35 -6.13 9.08
CA LEU A 202 -25.21 -7.27 9.34
C LEU A 202 -24.71 -8.50 8.58
N GLY A 203 -24.77 -9.67 9.22
CA GLY A 203 -24.38 -10.96 8.62
C GLY A 203 -25.41 -11.45 7.59
N ASN A 204 -26.64 -10.94 7.65
CA ASN A 204 -27.73 -11.26 6.74
C ASN A 204 -28.47 -9.98 6.29
N ARG A 205 -29.49 -10.13 5.44
CA ARG A 205 -30.40 -9.03 5.06
C ARG A 205 -31.12 -8.50 6.29
N TYR A 206 -31.30 -7.18 6.35
CA TYR A 206 -31.89 -6.47 7.50
C TYR A 206 -33.16 -7.14 8.07
N GLY A 207 -34.16 -7.42 7.24
CA GLY A 207 -35.41 -8.04 7.71
C GLY A 207 -35.22 -9.43 8.32
N VAL A 208 -34.31 -10.23 7.75
CA VAL A 208 -33.97 -11.56 8.29
C VAL A 208 -33.25 -11.43 9.62
N ALA A 209 -32.24 -10.56 9.71
CA ALA A 209 -31.51 -10.32 10.96
C ALA A 209 -32.44 -9.80 12.07
N LEU A 210 -33.37 -8.91 11.73
CA LEU A 210 -34.39 -8.41 12.64
C LEU A 210 -35.30 -9.54 13.14
N GLU A 211 -35.92 -10.29 12.23
CA GLU A 211 -36.92 -11.33 12.56
C GLU A 211 -36.29 -12.57 13.24
N ASN A 212 -34.99 -12.79 13.06
CA ASN A 212 -34.21 -13.80 13.79
C ASN A 212 -33.84 -13.34 15.23
N GLY A 213 -34.14 -12.10 15.61
CA GLY A 213 -33.74 -11.55 16.91
C GLY A 213 -32.23 -11.31 17.04
N GLU A 214 -31.51 -11.14 15.92
CA GLU A 214 -30.07 -10.85 15.92
C GLU A 214 -29.78 -9.37 16.30
N LEU A 215 -30.80 -8.51 16.24
CA LEU A 215 -30.76 -7.11 16.66
C LEU A 215 -31.43 -6.97 18.03
N VAL A 216 -30.64 -6.71 19.06
CA VAL A 216 -31.13 -6.70 20.45
C VAL A 216 -31.01 -5.30 21.05
N LEU A 217 -32.15 -4.67 21.32
CA LEU A 217 -32.24 -3.45 22.13
C LEU A 217 -31.88 -3.77 23.58
N SER A 218 -31.10 -2.89 24.19
CA SER A 218 -30.67 -2.97 25.59
C SER A 218 -30.68 -1.57 26.22
N PHE A 219 -30.84 -1.54 27.55
CA PHE A 219 -30.71 -0.34 28.36
C PHE A 219 -29.51 -0.48 29.30
N ASP A 220 -28.65 0.53 29.32
CA ASP A 220 -27.57 0.64 30.29
C ASP A 220 -27.98 1.62 31.40
N ALA A 221 -28.36 1.06 32.55
CA ALA A 221 -28.78 1.84 33.70
C ALA A 221 -27.67 2.74 34.29
N THR A 222 -26.40 2.43 34.03
CA THR A 222 -25.27 3.22 34.56
C THR A 222 -25.06 4.51 33.78
N THR A 223 -25.38 4.50 32.49
CA THR A 223 -25.25 5.67 31.61
C THR A 223 -26.59 6.29 31.26
N GLY A 224 -27.71 5.62 31.55
CA GLY A 224 -29.04 6.04 31.14
C GLY A 224 -29.24 6.01 29.63
N SER A 225 -28.48 5.15 28.93
CA SER A 225 -28.47 5.08 27.46
C SER A 225 -29.11 3.80 26.93
N PHE A 226 -29.71 3.89 25.74
CA PHE A 226 -30.19 2.72 24.99
C PHE A 226 -29.26 2.45 23.80
N SER A 227 -29.05 1.17 23.51
CA SER A 227 -28.31 0.73 22.30
C SER A 227 -28.90 -0.54 21.72
N VAL A 228 -28.76 -0.72 20.40
CA VAL A 228 -28.98 -1.99 19.72
C VAL A 228 -27.64 -2.69 19.54
N THR A 229 -27.57 -3.97 19.87
CA THR A 229 -26.41 -4.81 19.59
C THR A 229 -26.69 -5.80 18.47
N HIS A 230 -25.67 -6.09 17.68
CA HIS A 230 -25.65 -7.19 16.71
C HIS A 230 -24.35 -7.98 16.93
N PHE A 231 -24.47 -9.13 17.59
CA PHE A 231 -23.32 -9.84 18.17
C PHE A 231 -22.47 -8.90 19.03
N GLU A 232 -21.19 -8.71 18.70
CA GLU A 232 -20.25 -7.85 19.45
C GLU A 232 -20.39 -6.36 19.10
N GLN A 233 -21.11 -6.01 18.02
CA GLN A 233 -21.24 -4.63 17.58
C GLN A 233 -22.33 -3.90 18.37
N ARG A 234 -22.03 -2.68 18.84
CA ARG A 234 -22.96 -1.81 19.56
C ARG A 234 -23.29 -0.58 18.72
N PHE A 235 -24.58 -0.26 18.64
CA PHE A 235 -25.11 0.92 17.95
C PHE A 235 -25.97 1.75 18.92
N PRO A 236 -25.56 2.98 19.27
CA PRO A 236 -26.26 3.83 20.22
C PRO A 236 -27.56 4.37 19.62
N LEU A 237 -28.62 4.48 20.41
CA LEU A 237 -29.87 5.10 19.94
C LEU A 237 -29.81 6.61 20.12
N CYS A 238 -30.29 7.32 19.12
CA CYS A 238 -30.53 8.76 19.16
C CYS A 238 -31.52 9.10 20.30
N PRO A 239 -31.14 9.91 21.30
CA PRO A 239 -31.94 10.16 22.50
C PRO A 239 -33.38 10.64 22.28
N PRO A 240 -33.71 11.48 21.28
CA PRO A 240 -35.10 11.83 20.98
C PRO A 240 -36.02 10.60 20.77
N SER A 241 -35.47 9.49 20.30
CA SER A 241 -36.21 8.23 20.10
C SER A 241 -36.50 7.45 21.40
N TYR A 242 -35.89 7.82 22.54
CA TYR A 242 -36.08 7.12 23.82
C TYR A 242 -37.53 7.24 24.32
N SER A 243 -38.23 8.32 23.97
CA SER A 243 -39.65 8.52 24.28
C SER A 243 -40.51 7.31 23.88
N ILE A 244 -40.21 6.67 22.76
CA ILE A 244 -40.89 5.45 22.28
C ILE A 244 -40.78 4.30 23.30
N ILE A 245 -39.65 4.18 23.99
CA ILE A 245 -39.39 3.14 24.99
C ILE A 245 -39.94 3.56 26.35
N LEU A 246 -39.64 4.80 26.78
CA LEU A 246 -40.04 5.32 28.07
C LEU A 246 -41.57 5.39 28.22
N ASP A 247 -42.30 5.81 27.19
CA ASP A 247 -43.77 5.86 27.24
C ASP A 247 -44.38 4.46 27.47
N ARG A 248 -43.77 3.41 26.89
CA ARG A 248 -44.18 2.01 27.12
C ARG A 248 -43.82 1.54 28.52
N ALA A 249 -42.63 1.88 29.01
CA ALA A 249 -42.21 1.56 30.37
C ALA A 249 -43.15 2.22 31.39
N LEU A 250 -43.47 3.51 31.20
CA LEU A 250 -44.39 4.27 32.03
C LEU A 250 -45.82 3.68 32.01
N ALA A 251 -46.30 3.23 30.84
CA ALA A 251 -47.60 2.55 30.73
C ALA A 251 -47.62 1.16 31.39
N ALA A 252 -46.46 0.51 31.54
CA ALA A 252 -46.30 -0.79 32.17
C ALA A 252 -45.94 -0.71 33.67
N LEU A 253 -45.91 0.49 34.25
CA LEU A 253 -45.79 0.69 35.69
C LEU A 253 -47.15 0.45 36.36
N GLU A 254 -47.15 -0.38 37.40
CA GLU A 254 -48.35 -0.70 38.18
C GLU A 254 -48.63 0.34 39.29
N GLU A 255 -47.91 1.47 39.30
CA GLU A 255 -48.07 2.56 40.27
C GLU A 255 -49.26 3.47 39.93
N ALA A 256 -49.86 4.09 40.96
CA ALA A 256 -51.02 4.99 40.79
C ALA A 256 -50.70 6.29 40.01
N ALA A 257 -49.42 6.69 39.94
CA ALA A 257 -48.95 7.79 39.11
C ALA A 257 -47.50 7.53 38.63
N PRO A 258 -47.17 7.79 37.35
CA PRO A 258 -45.81 7.65 36.83
C PRO A 258 -44.84 8.64 37.50
N PRO A 259 -43.54 8.29 37.66
CA PRO A 259 -42.54 9.22 38.18
C PRO A 259 -42.47 10.51 37.37
N ALA A 260 -42.79 11.65 37.99
CA ALA A 260 -42.90 12.95 37.31
C ALA A 260 -41.60 13.36 36.59
N GLU A 261 -40.45 12.98 37.14
CA GLU A 261 -39.12 13.22 36.55
C GLU A 261 -38.96 12.48 35.21
N VAL A 262 -39.30 11.19 35.14
CA VAL A 262 -39.18 10.39 33.90
C VAL A 262 -40.20 10.83 32.85
N LEU A 263 -41.39 11.24 33.27
CA LEU A 263 -42.38 11.84 32.38
C LEU A 263 -41.84 13.13 31.75
N ALA A 264 -41.20 13.99 32.54
CA ALA A 264 -40.56 15.21 32.04
C ALA A 264 -39.39 14.91 31.09
N ILE A 265 -38.58 13.89 31.38
CA ILE A 265 -37.51 13.42 30.47
C ILE A 265 -38.11 12.94 29.14
N SER A 266 -39.13 12.06 29.17
CA SER A 266 -39.78 11.55 27.96
C SER A 266 -40.37 12.67 27.11
N GLU A 267 -41.05 13.63 27.75
CA GLU A 267 -41.64 14.79 27.06
C GLU A 267 -40.59 15.69 26.42
N ARG A 268 -39.49 16.00 27.14
CA ARG A 268 -38.38 16.80 26.59
C ARG A 268 -37.75 16.12 25.39
N LEU A 269 -37.48 14.81 25.46
CA LEU A 269 -36.90 14.04 24.35
C LEU A 269 -37.86 14.00 23.14
N ARG A 270 -39.17 13.89 23.37
CA ARG A 270 -40.18 13.96 22.30
C ARG A 270 -40.17 15.33 21.61
N LEU A 271 -40.20 16.42 22.38
CA LEU A 271 -40.13 17.79 21.84
C LEU A 271 -38.83 18.04 21.06
N MET A 272 -37.71 17.48 21.49
CA MET A 272 -36.46 17.52 20.71
C MET A 272 -36.61 16.81 19.36
N GLY A 273 -37.33 15.69 19.30
CA GLY A 273 -37.59 14.96 18.06
C GLY A 273 -38.51 15.69 17.07
N GLU A 274 -39.38 16.57 17.57
CA GLU A 274 -40.31 17.38 16.76
C GLU A 274 -39.71 18.69 16.26
N GLU A 275 -38.58 19.14 16.82
CA GLU A 275 -37.94 20.39 16.44
C GLU A 275 -37.28 20.29 15.06
N THR A 276 -37.57 21.29 14.21
CA THR A 276 -37.09 21.34 12.81
C THR A 276 -36.08 22.46 12.56
N VAL A 277 -35.99 23.45 13.45
CA VAL A 277 -35.09 24.61 13.28
C VAL A 277 -33.66 24.24 13.65
N ALA A 278 -32.76 24.32 12.65
CA ALA A 278 -31.38 23.87 12.75
C ALA A 278 -30.59 24.54 13.91
N GLU A 279 -30.74 25.85 14.14
CA GLU A 279 -29.98 26.53 15.21
C GLU A 279 -30.32 25.97 16.59
N ARG A 280 -31.60 25.64 16.84
CA ARG A 280 -32.05 25.10 18.13
C ARG A 280 -31.59 23.65 18.35
N ARG A 281 -31.41 22.90 17.25
CA ARG A 281 -30.97 21.49 17.29
C ARG A 281 -29.48 21.34 17.63
N SER A 282 -28.68 22.39 17.46
CA SER A 282 -27.23 22.35 17.69
C SER A 282 -26.83 22.01 19.14
N GLY A 283 -27.65 22.40 20.13
CA GLY A 283 -27.43 22.10 21.55
C GLY A 283 -27.90 20.71 21.99
N PHE A 284 -28.66 20.01 21.14
CA PHE A 284 -29.33 18.76 21.52
C PHE A 284 -28.40 17.66 22.02
N PRO A 285 -27.20 17.44 21.43
CA PRO A 285 -26.28 16.44 21.97
C PRO A 285 -25.92 16.70 23.43
N ALA A 286 -25.59 17.94 23.79
CA ALA A 286 -25.21 18.29 25.16
C ALA A 286 -26.41 18.21 26.13
N ASP A 287 -27.57 18.71 25.73
CA ASP A 287 -28.79 18.67 26.55
C ASP A 287 -29.25 17.24 26.81
N ALA A 288 -29.12 16.36 25.82
CA ALA A 288 -29.51 14.96 25.94
C ALA A 288 -28.56 14.15 26.86
N GLU A 289 -27.27 14.46 26.92
CA GLU A 289 -26.38 13.82 27.92
C GLU A 289 -26.86 14.11 29.35
N LEU A 290 -27.31 15.34 29.63
CA LEU A 290 -27.89 15.68 30.93
C LEU A 290 -29.17 14.87 31.21
N LEU A 291 -30.03 14.70 30.22
CA LEU A 291 -31.25 13.89 30.33
C LEU A 291 -30.95 12.40 30.55
N LYS A 292 -29.89 11.85 29.93
CA LYS A 292 -29.43 10.47 30.18
C LYS A 292 -28.93 10.30 31.60
N GLU A 293 -28.13 11.25 32.11
CA GLU A 293 -27.69 11.23 33.51
C GLU A 293 -28.86 11.33 34.50
N GLU A 294 -29.85 12.20 34.22
CA GLU A 294 -31.10 12.28 34.99
C GLU A 294 -31.86 10.94 34.96
N LEU A 295 -31.99 10.31 33.79
CA LEU A 295 -32.64 9.01 33.64
C LEU A 295 -31.88 7.91 34.43
N SER A 296 -30.55 7.89 34.36
CA SER A 296 -29.72 6.96 35.13
C SER A 296 -29.97 7.10 36.64
N ARG A 297 -29.97 8.35 37.15
CA ARG A 297 -30.29 8.63 38.56
C ARG A 297 -31.70 8.20 38.94
N ALA A 298 -32.70 8.48 38.09
CA ALA A 298 -34.08 8.10 38.34
C ALA A 298 -34.26 6.57 38.40
N VAL A 299 -33.61 5.82 37.50
CA VAL A 299 -33.64 4.35 37.51
C VAL A 299 -32.91 3.78 38.73
N ALA A 300 -31.74 4.33 39.07
CA ALA A 300 -31.01 3.91 40.27
C ALA A 300 -31.81 4.14 41.56
N ALA A 301 -32.65 5.18 41.60
CA ALA A 301 -33.52 5.49 42.72
C ALA A 301 -34.81 4.65 42.77
N SER A 302 -35.22 4.03 41.66
CA SER A 302 -36.50 3.30 41.55
C SER A 302 -36.33 1.93 40.85
N PRO A 303 -36.17 0.83 41.61
CA PRO A 303 -36.14 -0.52 41.05
C PRO A 303 -37.38 -0.90 40.20
N PRO A 304 -38.63 -0.51 40.57
CA PRO A 304 -39.80 -0.77 39.72
C PRO A 304 -39.70 -0.13 38.32
N LEU A 305 -39.11 1.07 38.23
CA LEU A 305 -38.86 1.75 36.95
C LEU A 305 -37.88 0.96 36.08
N GLY A 306 -36.77 0.48 36.65
CA GLY A 306 -35.82 -0.38 35.94
C GLY A 306 -36.50 -1.63 35.37
N GLN A 307 -37.31 -2.32 36.18
CA GLN A 307 -38.07 -3.49 35.73
C GLN A 307 -39.09 -3.17 34.64
N ALA A 308 -39.74 -2.00 34.70
CA ALA A 308 -40.67 -1.57 33.67
C ALA A 308 -39.96 -1.26 32.34
N ILE A 309 -38.78 -0.66 32.39
CA ILE A 309 -37.91 -0.47 31.22
C ILE A 309 -37.49 -1.83 30.65
N ASP A 310 -37.06 -2.78 31.48
CA ASP A 310 -36.68 -4.13 31.02
C ASP A 310 -37.84 -4.86 30.34
N ARG A 311 -39.06 -4.75 30.88
CA ARG A 311 -40.27 -5.30 30.24
C ARG A 311 -40.56 -4.62 28.89
N ALA A 312 -40.44 -3.30 28.82
CA ALA A 312 -40.64 -2.56 27.58
C ALA A 312 -39.61 -2.94 26.52
N VAL A 313 -38.33 -3.03 26.90
CA VAL A 313 -37.22 -3.48 26.03
C VAL A 313 -37.47 -4.90 25.52
N THR A 314 -37.85 -5.83 26.41
CA THR A 314 -38.17 -7.21 26.05
C THR A 314 -39.31 -7.29 25.03
N LEU A 315 -40.38 -6.51 25.23
CA LEU A 315 -41.50 -6.46 24.29
C LEU A 315 -41.10 -5.86 22.93
N ILE A 316 -40.27 -4.82 22.93
CA ILE A 316 -39.79 -4.17 21.70
C ILE A 316 -38.90 -5.11 20.88
N ASN A 317 -38.06 -5.91 21.54
CA ASN A 317 -37.19 -6.89 20.90
C ASN A 317 -37.93 -7.97 20.10
N GLY A 318 -39.24 -8.11 20.28
CA GLY A 318 -40.06 -9.04 19.52
C GLY A 318 -39.84 -10.51 19.90
N THR A 319 -40.54 -11.39 19.19
CA THR A 319 -40.54 -12.84 19.40
C THR A 319 -40.22 -13.53 18.08
N VAL A 320 -39.12 -14.28 18.06
CA VAL A 320 -38.70 -15.08 16.89
C VAL A 320 -39.83 -16.01 16.46
N GLY A 321 -40.12 -16.02 15.15
CA GLY A 321 -41.26 -16.76 14.58
C GLY A 321 -42.58 -15.98 14.53
N VAL A 322 -42.63 -14.75 15.05
CA VAL A 322 -43.78 -13.84 14.94
C VAL A 322 -43.32 -12.50 14.34
N PRO A 323 -43.22 -12.37 13.00
CA PRO A 323 -42.64 -11.19 12.35
C PRO A 323 -43.28 -9.85 12.76
N GLU A 324 -44.60 -9.82 12.99
CA GLU A 324 -45.33 -8.61 13.36
C GLU A 324 -44.90 -8.03 14.72
N SER A 325 -44.32 -8.87 15.59
CA SER A 325 -43.85 -8.45 16.92
C SER A 325 -42.65 -7.49 16.86
N PHE A 326 -41.85 -7.53 15.78
CA PHE A 326 -40.68 -6.67 15.58
C PHE A 326 -41.02 -5.27 15.08
N GLY A 327 -42.30 -4.97 14.81
CA GLY A 327 -42.71 -3.70 14.20
C GLY A 327 -42.31 -2.45 15.00
N THR A 328 -42.22 -2.54 16.33
CA THR A 328 -41.75 -1.42 17.15
C THR A 328 -40.24 -1.23 17.06
N LEU A 329 -39.45 -2.31 17.15
CA LEU A 329 -38.00 -2.23 16.97
C LEU A 329 -37.64 -1.74 15.56
N HIS A 330 -38.38 -2.18 14.52
CA HIS A 330 -38.21 -1.66 13.17
C HIS A 330 -38.38 -0.14 13.10
N ARG A 331 -39.49 0.40 13.63
CA ARG A 331 -39.73 1.86 13.66
C ARG A 331 -38.65 2.60 14.45
N LEU A 332 -38.19 2.01 15.56
CA LEU A 332 -37.12 2.57 16.36
C LEU A 332 -35.82 2.65 15.54
N LEU A 333 -35.42 1.57 14.89
CA LEU A 333 -34.25 1.53 14.00
C LEU A 333 -34.38 2.50 12.82
N GLU A 334 -35.58 2.65 12.25
CA GLU A 334 -35.84 3.63 11.18
C GLU A 334 -35.82 5.09 11.65
N SER A 335 -35.88 5.36 12.95
CA SER A 335 -35.71 6.73 13.48
C SER A 335 -34.26 7.11 13.77
N GLN A 336 -33.32 6.18 13.64
CA GLN A 336 -31.92 6.43 13.96
C GLN A 336 -31.20 7.21 12.85
N SER A 337 -30.10 7.88 13.23
CA SER A 337 -29.20 8.59 12.32
C SER A 337 -28.36 7.66 11.44
N TYR A 338 -28.46 6.35 11.64
CA TYR A 338 -27.83 5.32 10.83
C TYR A 338 -28.85 4.33 10.26
N ARG A 339 -28.45 3.65 9.19
CA ARG A 339 -29.17 2.54 8.56
C ARG A 339 -28.30 1.28 8.62
N LEU A 340 -28.69 0.30 9.43
CA LEU A 340 -28.05 -1.01 9.46
C LEU A 340 -28.34 -1.77 8.16
N ALA A 341 -27.30 -2.32 7.55
CA ALA A 341 -27.42 -3.03 6.28
C ALA A 341 -26.55 -4.29 6.23
N HIS A 342 -26.88 -5.20 5.31
CA HIS A 342 -26.09 -6.40 5.05
C HIS A 342 -24.69 -6.03 4.55
N TRP A 343 -23.64 -6.67 5.07
CA TRP A 343 -22.25 -6.29 4.73
C TRP A 343 -21.95 -6.25 3.22
N ARG A 344 -22.61 -7.09 2.42
CA ARG A 344 -22.42 -7.13 0.96
C ARG A 344 -22.87 -5.85 0.24
N VAL A 345 -23.74 -5.04 0.84
CA VAL A 345 -24.14 -3.76 0.22
C VAL A 345 -23.06 -2.68 0.36
N ALA A 346 -22.00 -2.90 1.15
CA ALA A 346 -20.93 -1.91 1.32
C ALA A 346 -20.32 -1.49 -0.03
N ALA A 347 -20.16 -2.43 -0.96
CA ALA A 347 -19.64 -2.19 -2.30
C ALA A 347 -20.46 -1.13 -3.07
N SER A 348 -21.78 -1.04 -2.86
CA SER A 348 -22.69 -0.15 -3.61
C SER A 348 -23.24 1.01 -2.79
N ASP A 349 -23.50 0.82 -1.49
CA ASP A 349 -24.38 1.70 -0.69
C ASP A 349 -23.64 2.43 0.45
N ILE A 350 -22.36 2.12 0.71
CA ILE A 350 -21.60 2.82 1.76
C ILE A 350 -21.46 4.30 1.44
N ASN A 351 -21.76 5.20 2.39
CA ASN A 351 -21.78 6.63 2.13
C ASN A 351 -20.71 7.40 2.89
N TYR A 352 -19.66 6.74 3.34
CA TYR A 352 -18.47 7.37 3.89
C TYR A 352 -17.23 6.89 3.14
N ARG A 353 -16.22 7.75 3.00
CA ARG A 353 -14.94 7.35 2.40
C ARG A 353 -14.25 6.34 3.32
N ARG A 354 -13.71 5.28 2.74
CA ARG A 354 -12.95 4.23 3.43
C ARG A 354 -11.45 4.32 3.14
N PHE A 355 -10.65 3.63 3.94
CA PHE A 355 -9.31 3.21 3.51
C PHE A 355 -9.44 1.97 2.62
N PHE A 356 -9.16 2.13 1.32
CA PHE A 356 -9.43 1.11 0.30
C PHE A 356 -10.88 0.60 0.39
N ASP A 357 -11.08 -0.73 0.33
CA ASP A 357 -12.37 -1.41 0.44
C ASP A 357 -12.62 -1.99 1.84
N ILE A 358 -11.94 -1.47 2.88
CA ILE A 358 -12.06 -1.91 4.27
C ILE A 358 -13.13 -1.08 4.98
N ASN A 359 -14.27 -1.72 5.27
CA ASN A 359 -15.42 -1.04 5.88
C ASN A 359 -15.14 -0.51 7.30
N ASP A 360 -14.25 -1.18 8.03
CA ASP A 360 -13.90 -0.88 9.42
C ASP A 360 -12.96 0.33 9.58
N LEU A 361 -12.56 0.99 8.49
CA LEU A 361 -11.65 2.13 8.49
C LEU A 361 -12.31 3.33 7.79
N ALA A 362 -12.76 4.31 8.58
CA ALA A 362 -13.42 5.51 8.05
C ALA A 362 -12.42 6.65 7.80
N GLY A 363 -12.53 7.29 6.64
CA GLY A 363 -11.66 8.37 6.20
C GLY A 363 -11.92 9.68 6.95
N LEU A 364 -10.84 10.28 7.45
CA LEU A 364 -10.83 11.58 8.13
C LEU A 364 -10.66 12.72 7.14
N ARG A 365 -11.31 13.86 7.42
CA ARG A 365 -11.13 15.13 6.72
C ARG A 365 -9.98 15.92 7.34
N ILE A 366 -8.75 15.40 7.21
CA ILE A 366 -7.55 16.01 7.83
C ILE A 366 -7.19 17.38 7.25
N GLU A 367 -7.79 17.76 6.12
CA GLU A 367 -7.68 19.11 5.58
C GLU A 367 -8.36 20.16 6.48
N ASP A 368 -9.31 19.76 7.34
CA ASP A 368 -9.94 20.64 8.33
C ASP A 368 -8.98 20.96 9.48
N ASP A 369 -9.00 22.22 9.93
CA ASP A 369 -8.05 22.72 10.94
C ASP A 369 -8.26 22.11 12.32
N GLU A 370 -9.51 21.97 12.75
CA GLU A 370 -9.82 21.40 14.05
C GLU A 370 -9.48 19.90 14.08
N VAL A 371 -9.77 19.19 12.98
CA VAL A 371 -9.45 17.77 12.85
C VAL A 371 -7.94 17.56 12.86
N PHE A 372 -7.18 18.35 12.11
CA PHE A 372 -5.72 18.29 12.08
C PHE A 372 -5.12 18.48 13.48
N ASP A 373 -5.53 19.53 14.19
CA ASP A 373 -4.99 19.87 15.51
C ASP A 373 -5.29 18.76 16.54
N ARG A 374 -6.52 18.22 16.53
CA ARG A 374 -6.93 17.16 17.46
C ARG A 374 -6.20 15.83 17.18
N VAL A 375 -6.04 15.46 15.92
CA VAL A 375 -5.35 14.22 15.51
C VAL A 375 -3.85 14.27 15.82
N HIS A 376 -3.21 15.45 15.71
CA HIS A 376 -1.76 15.57 15.83
C HIS A 376 -1.26 16.07 17.19
N LYS A 377 -2.15 16.47 18.10
CA LYS A 377 -1.78 17.06 19.39
C LYS A 377 -0.73 16.24 20.15
N THR A 378 -0.99 14.96 20.38
CA THR A 378 -0.08 14.05 21.10
C THR A 378 1.28 13.94 20.40
N VAL A 379 1.28 13.83 19.08
CA VAL A 379 2.51 13.74 18.27
C VAL A 379 3.34 15.00 18.43
N PHE A 380 2.72 16.19 18.37
CA PHE A 380 3.44 17.45 18.53
C PHE A 380 3.93 17.68 19.97
N ASP A 381 3.19 17.23 20.98
CA ASP A 381 3.67 17.21 22.37
C ASP A 381 4.97 16.39 22.46
N LEU A 382 4.99 15.17 21.91
CA LEU A 382 6.18 14.30 21.91
C LEU A 382 7.37 14.86 21.11
N ILE A 383 7.11 15.56 20.00
CA ILE A 383 8.16 16.27 19.24
C ILE A 383 8.76 17.41 20.06
N ARG A 384 7.91 18.23 20.70
CA ARG A 384 8.37 19.35 21.55
C ARG A 384 9.18 18.88 22.75
N GLU A 385 8.88 17.71 23.30
CA GLU A 385 9.65 17.07 24.37
C GLU A 385 10.97 16.42 23.89
N GLY A 386 11.23 16.42 22.57
CA GLY A 386 12.40 15.81 21.97
C GLY A 386 12.39 14.27 22.01
N ARG A 387 11.22 13.66 22.13
CA ARG A 387 11.04 12.20 22.19
C ARG A 387 10.88 11.56 20.81
N VAL A 388 10.39 12.33 19.84
CA VAL A 388 10.26 11.95 18.42
C VAL A 388 11.18 12.85 17.60
N ASN A 389 11.94 12.26 16.69
CA ASN A 389 12.96 12.92 15.86
C ASN A 389 12.63 12.89 14.36
N GLY A 390 11.59 12.15 13.97
CA GLY A 390 11.06 12.16 12.62
C GLY A 390 9.67 11.53 12.55
N LEU A 391 8.98 11.74 11.43
CA LEU A 391 7.67 11.14 11.16
C LEU A 391 7.71 10.31 9.87
N ARG A 392 7.01 9.18 9.88
CA ARG A 392 6.56 8.49 8.65
C ARG A 392 5.05 8.70 8.53
N ILE A 393 4.62 9.15 7.35
CA ILE A 393 3.21 9.41 7.07
C ILE A 393 2.62 8.22 6.33
N ASP A 394 1.64 7.56 6.96
CA ASP A 394 0.85 6.51 6.33
C ASP A 394 -0.04 7.07 5.22
N HIS A 395 -0.10 6.36 4.09
CA HIS A 395 -1.07 6.56 3.02
C HIS A 395 -1.33 8.04 2.64
N VAL A 396 -0.26 8.79 2.33
CA VAL A 396 -0.36 10.23 2.00
C VAL A 396 -1.26 10.48 0.78
N ASP A 397 -1.34 9.50 -0.12
CA ASP A 397 -2.16 9.57 -1.34
C ASP A 397 -3.67 9.40 -1.06
N GLY A 398 -4.10 9.09 0.17
CA GLY A 398 -5.50 9.13 0.56
C GLY A 398 -6.02 10.51 0.95
N LEU A 399 -5.12 11.47 1.20
CA LEU A 399 -5.46 12.80 1.69
C LEU A 399 -6.11 13.68 0.61
N ALA A 400 -6.97 14.61 1.03
CA ALA A 400 -7.60 15.56 0.12
C ALA A 400 -6.56 16.50 -0.53
N ASP A 401 -5.72 17.11 0.31
CA ASP A 401 -4.62 18.00 -0.10
C ASP A 401 -3.31 17.60 0.63
N PRO A 402 -2.56 16.63 0.07
CA PRO A 402 -1.33 16.15 0.70
C PRO A 402 -0.23 17.22 0.76
N GLU A 403 -0.17 18.15 -0.19
CA GLU A 403 0.85 19.19 -0.19
C GLU A 403 0.64 20.17 0.97
N ASN A 404 -0.59 20.68 1.12
CA ASN A 404 -0.91 21.59 2.22
C ASN A 404 -0.77 20.88 3.57
N TYR A 405 -1.24 19.63 3.70
CA TYR A 405 -1.04 18.82 4.90
C TYR A 405 0.44 18.74 5.30
N LEU A 406 1.34 18.41 4.36
CA LEU A 406 2.77 18.29 4.64
C LEU A 406 3.42 19.64 4.99
N ARG A 407 2.97 20.75 4.38
CA ARG A 407 3.42 22.11 4.74
C ARG A 407 3.01 22.48 6.17
N ARG A 408 1.76 22.20 6.55
CA ARG A 408 1.25 22.40 7.91
C ARG A 408 2.01 21.56 8.92
N LEU A 409 2.25 20.29 8.58
CA LEU A 409 2.99 19.36 9.42
C LEU A 409 4.43 19.82 9.66
N GLN A 410 5.14 20.30 8.63
CA GLN A 410 6.46 20.94 8.79
C GLN A 410 6.39 22.22 9.63
N GLY A 411 5.37 23.05 9.44
CA GLY A 411 5.17 24.26 10.24
C GLY A 411 5.03 23.97 11.73
N ALA A 412 4.27 22.92 12.07
CA ALA A 412 4.01 22.52 13.45
C ALA A 412 5.16 21.72 14.10
N ALA A 413 5.81 20.83 13.34
CA ALA A 413 6.95 20.04 13.81
C ALA A 413 8.26 20.84 13.87
N GLY A 414 8.36 21.92 13.10
CA GLY A 414 9.56 22.74 12.92
C GLY A 414 10.16 22.54 11.53
N GLN A 415 10.51 23.64 10.86
CA GLN A 415 11.02 23.59 9.48
C GLN A 415 12.27 22.69 9.37
N GLY A 416 12.26 21.76 8.41
CA GLY A 416 13.36 20.83 8.20
C GLY A 416 13.32 19.62 9.15
N PHE A 417 12.19 19.36 9.82
CA PHE A 417 11.97 18.12 10.57
C PHE A 417 12.01 16.92 9.62
N PHE A 418 12.56 15.79 10.08
CA PHE A 418 12.69 14.60 9.23
C PHE A 418 11.32 13.96 9.01
N ILE A 419 10.75 14.14 7.83
CA ILE A 419 9.44 13.57 7.46
C ILE A 419 9.63 12.73 6.20
N VAL A 420 9.16 11.49 6.22
CA VAL A 420 9.07 10.63 5.04
C VAL A 420 7.62 10.22 4.82
N VAL A 421 7.24 9.98 3.57
CA VAL A 421 5.87 9.59 3.23
C VAL A 421 5.85 8.19 2.65
N GLU A 422 4.86 7.39 3.04
CA GLU A 422 4.49 6.24 2.25
C GLU A 422 3.80 6.73 0.97
N LYS A 423 4.53 6.63 -0.15
CA LYS A 423 4.02 6.95 -1.48
C LYS A 423 4.65 6.02 -2.49
N ILE A 424 3.82 5.40 -3.31
CA ILE A 424 4.24 4.48 -4.35
C ILE A 424 4.48 5.26 -5.65
N LEU A 425 5.67 5.10 -6.23
CA LEU A 425 6.06 5.75 -7.49
C LEU A 425 6.07 4.71 -8.61
N GLU A 426 5.31 4.96 -9.67
CA GLU A 426 5.34 4.12 -10.87
C GLU A 426 6.58 4.41 -11.73
N PRO A 427 6.98 3.50 -12.63
CA PRO A 427 8.11 3.73 -13.53
C PRO A 427 7.98 5.06 -14.30
N GLY A 428 8.98 5.93 -14.14
CA GLY A 428 9.02 7.25 -14.77
C GLY A 428 8.32 8.37 -13.99
N GLU A 429 7.66 8.06 -12.86
CA GLU A 429 7.06 9.05 -11.97
C GLU A 429 8.11 9.71 -11.06
N GLY A 430 8.06 11.04 -10.95
CA GLY A 430 8.88 11.79 -10.00
C GLY A 430 8.10 12.13 -8.72
N LEU A 431 8.75 12.02 -7.55
CA LEU A 431 8.18 12.55 -6.31
C LEU A 431 8.01 14.07 -6.42
N LYS A 432 6.83 14.57 -6.03
CA LYS A 432 6.53 16.01 -5.97
C LYS A 432 7.49 16.72 -5.01
N ASN A 433 7.73 18.02 -5.25
CA ASN A 433 8.65 18.83 -4.44
C ASN A 433 8.03 19.25 -3.09
N TRP A 434 7.54 18.28 -2.32
CA TRP A 434 7.01 18.47 -0.99
C TRP A 434 8.12 18.75 0.03
N PRO A 435 7.82 19.41 1.17
CA PRO A 435 8.81 19.73 2.19
C PRO A 435 9.07 18.50 3.09
N ILE A 436 9.64 17.45 2.50
CA ILE A 436 9.90 16.14 3.13
C ILE A 436 11.30 15.64 2.77
N ALA A 437 11.79 14.64 3.50
CA ALA A 437 13.06 13.99 3.25
C ALA A 437 13.00 12.96 2.10
N GLY A 438 11.82 12.40 1.82
CA GLY A 438 11.59 11.46 0.71
C GLY A 438 10.48 10.46 0.99
N THR A 439 10.55 9.30 0.35
CA THR A 439 9.60 8.19 0.51
C THR A 439 10.05 7.19 1.58
N THR A 440 9.21 6.21 1.88
CA THR A 440 9.56 5.00 2.63
C THR A 440 10.41 3.99 1.85
N GLY A 441 10.74 4.25 0.57
CA GLY A 441 11.81 3.55 -0.14
C GLY A 441 11.41 2.37 -1.03
N TYR A 442 10.12 2.19 -1.38
CA TYR A 442 9.70 1.18 -2.38
C TYR A 442 10.30 1.43 -3.77
N ASP A 443 10.55 2.69 -4.14
CA ASP A 443 11.26 3.06 -5.36
C ASP A 443 12.69 2.48 -5.37
N ALA A 444 13.39 2.59 -4.24
CA ALA A 444 14.73 2.05 -4.09
C ALA A 444 14.73 0.52 -4.03
N LEU A 445 13.73 -0.09 -3.37
CA LEU A 445 13.52 -1.54 -3.35
C LEU A 445 13.44 -2.10 -4.78
N ASN A 446 12.52 -1.56 -5.57
CA ASN A 446 12.25 -2.05 -6.92
C ASN A 446 13.40 -1.76 -7.90
N LEU A 447 14.16 -0.68 -7.65
CA LEU A 447 15.38 -0.35 -8.38
C LEU A 447 16.49 -1.37 -8.11
N ILE A 448 16.72 -1.73 -6.85
CA ILE A 448 17.75 -2.72 -6.46
C ILE A 448 17.37 -4.11 -6.99
N ASP A 449 16.14 -4.56 -6.75
CA ASP A 449 15.69 -5.86 -7.25
C ASP A 449 15.69 -5.90 -8.78
N GLY A 450 15.39 -4.79 -9.44
CA GLY A 450 15.39 -4.65 -10.89
C GLY A 450 16.78 -4.82 -11.51
N VAL A 451 17.83 -4.21 -10.92
CA VAL A 451 19.19 -4.31 -11.47
C VAL A 451 19.81 -5.67 -11.22
N LEU A 452 19.40 -6.34 -10.14
CA LEU A 452 19.83 -7.71 -9.79
C LEU A 452 19.05 -8.81 -10.55
N THR A 453 18.11 -8.42 -11.42
CA THR A 453 17.36 -9.32 -12.29
C THR A 453 17.94 -9.27 -13.71
N GLU A 454 18.12 -10.42 -14.35
CA GLU A 454 18.65 -10.49 -15.70
C GLU A 454 17.58 -10.08 -16.72
N LYS A 455 17.59 -8.80 -17.10
CA LYS A 455 16.60 -8.18 -17.98
C LYS A 455 16.47 -8.94 -19.32
N GLU A 456 17.58 -9.40 -19.87
CA GLU A 456 17.64 -10.00 -21.22
C GLU A 456 16.92 -11.37 -21.31
N THR A 457 16.69 -12.04 -20.17
CA THR A 457 15.98 -13.34 -20.15
C THR A 457 14.45 -13.18 -20.10
N GLY A 458 13.93 -11.96 -19.93
CA GLY A 458 12.50 -11.67 -19.82
C GLY A 458 11.64 -12.28 -20.94
N PRO A 459 11.99 -12.13 -22.22
CA PRO A 459 11.26 -12.77 -23.31
C PRO A 459 11.21 -14.31 -23.23
N ALA A 460 12.27 -14.96 -22.71
CA ALA A 460 12.28 -16.41 -22.52
C ALA A 460 11.34 -16.85 -21.39
N PHE A 461 11.35 -16.11 -20.27
CA PHE A 461 10.41 -16.30 -19.16
C PHE A 461 8.96 -16.13 -19.61
N GLU A 462 8.65 -15.05 -20.33
CA GLU A 462 7.30 -14.76 -20.83
C GLU A 462 6.81 -15.85 -21.78
N ARG A 463 7.65 -16.33 -22.70
CA ARG A 463 7.30 -17.43 -23.61
C ARG A 463 6.99 -18.72 -22.85
N SER A 464 7.85 -19.10 -21.91
CA SER A 464 7.67 -20.32 -21.11
C SER A 464 6.43 -20.23 -20.23
N TYR A 465 6.22 -19.10 -19.57
CA TYR A 465 5.04 -18.81 -18.74
C TYR A 465 3.75 -18.92 -19.55
N ARG A 466 3.64 -18.21 -20.68
CA ARG A 466 2.41 -18.24 -21.52
C ARG A 466 2.16 -19.60 -22.13
N LYS A 467 3.21 -20.32 -22.55
CA LYS A 467 3.10 -21.68 -23.08
C LYS A 467 2.51 -22.65 -22.06
N VAL A 468 2.86 -22.50 -20.78
CA VAL A 468 2.38 -23.36 -19.70
C VAL A 468 0.98 -22.94 -19.24
N THR A 469 0.75 -21.65 -19.04
CA THR A 469 -0.47 -21.14 -18.39
C THR A 469 -1.62 -20.86 -19.36
N GLY A 470 -1.34 -20.65 -20.64
CA GLY A 470 -2.33 -20.21 -21.62
C GLY A 470 -2.80 -18.76 -21.42
N VAL A 471 -2.14 -17.97 -20.56
CA VAL A 471 -2.53 -16.57 -20.32
C VAL A 471 -2.39 -15.74 -21.60
N GLU A 472 -3.51 -15.15 -22.04
CA GLU A 472 -3.62 -14.29 -23.22
C GLU A 472 -3.62 -12.79 -22.86
N GLY A 473 -3.43 -11.94 -23.87
CA GLY A 473 -3.45 -10.47 -23.70
C GLY A 473 -2.13 -9.87 -23.20
N SER A 474 -1.94 -8.57 -23.47
CA SER A 474 -0.77 -7.84 -22.99
C SER A 474 -0.89 -7.53 -21.50
N TYR A 475 0.24 -7.29 -20.82
CA TYR A 475 0.27 -6.84 -19.42
C TYR A 475 -0.67 -5.64 -19.19
N ALA A 476 -0.57 -4.61 -20.04
CA ALA A 476 -1.42 -3.43 -19.96
C ALA A 476 -2.92 -3.77 -20.10
N PHE A 477 -3.29 -4.79 -20.86
CA PHE A 477 -4.68 -5.24 -20.95
C PHE A 477 -5.14 -5.91 -19.66
N LEU A 478 -4.34 -6.83 -19.11
CA LEU A 478 -4.63 -7.52 -17.86
C LEU A 478 -4.74 -6.55 -16.68
N LEU A 479 -3.87 -5.54 -16.60
CA LEU A 479 -3.93 -4.50 -15.57
C LEU A 479 -5.22 -3.69 -15.66
N ARG A 480 -5.62 -3.27 -16.85
CA ARG A 480 -6.88 -2.55 -17.05
C ARG A 480 -8.08 -3.38 -16.62
N GLN A 481 -8.11 -4.67 -16.97
CA GLN A 481 -9.19 -5.56 -16.54
C GLN A 481 -9.24 -5.72 -15.01
N ALA A 482 -8.08 -5.88 -14.36
CA ALA A 482 -8.01 -5.98 -12.90
C ALA A 482 -8.52 -4.69 -12.22
N LYS A 483 -8.11 -3.52 -12.72
CA LYS A 483 -8.61 -2.21 -12.24
C LYS A 483 -10.11 -2.04 -12.46
N GLN A 484 -10.63 -2.44 -13.62
CA GLN A 484 -12.07 -2.39 -13.90
C GLN A 484 -12.87 -3.28 -12.95
N GLN A 485 -12.46 -4.53 -12.76
CA GLN A 485 -13.11 -5.45 -11.84
C GLN A 485 -13.14 -4.92 -10.40
N VAL A 486 -12.04 -4.32 -9.95
CA VAL A 486 -11.93 -3.73 -8.61
C VAL A 486 -12.79 -2.47 -8.48
N LEU A 487 -12.78 -1.60 -9.50
CA LEU A 487 -13.58 -0.38 -9.53
C LEU A 487 -15.09 -0.67 -9.54
N GLU A 488 -15.54 -1.67 -10.30
CA GLU A 488 -16.94 -2.05 -10.40
C GLU A 488 -17.41 -2.97 -9.27
N GLY A 489 -16.47 -3.60 -8.56
CA GLY A 489 -16.71 -4.41 -7.38
C GLY A 489 -16.59 -3.58 -6.11
N GLY A 490 -15.38 -3.54 -5.53
CA GLY A 490 -15.13 -2.96 -4.20
C GLY A 490 -15.35 -1.44 -4.10
N PHE A 491 -15.25 -0.71 -5.22
CA PHE A 491 -15.37 0.75 -5.27
C PHE A 491 -16.54 1.27 -6.11
N ALA A 492 -17.57 0.45 -6.33
CA ALA A 492 -18.73 0.88 -7.11
C ALA A 492 -19.40 2.09 -6.45
N SER A 493 -19.44 2.11 -5.12
CA SER A 493 -19.99 3.20 -4.33
C SER A 493 -19.33 4.56 -4.63
N GLU A 494 -18.00 4.58 -4.57
CA GLU A 494 -17.18 5.77 -4.82
C GLU A 494 -17.26 6.21 -6.29
N LEU A 495 -17.34 5.27 -7.23
CA LEU A 495 -17.59 5.57 -8.64
C LEU A 495 -18.95 6.28 -8.83
N GLU A 496 -20.01 5.77 -8.21
CA GLU A 496 -21.33 6.41 -8.31
C GLU A 496 -21.38 7.80 -7.70
N ALA A 497 -20.60 8.04 -6.63
CA ALA A 497 -20.46 9.37 -6.04
C ALA A 497 -19.84 10.36 -7.06
N LEU A 498 -18.78 9.94 -7.77
CA LEU A 498 -18.18 10.74 -8.85
C LEU A 498 -19.14 10.99 -10.02
N VAL A 499 -19.91 9.97 -10.41
CA VAL A 499 -20.92 10.10 -11.48
C VAL A 499 -21.99 11.10 -11.07
N SER A 500 -22.45 11.06 -9.81
CA SER A 500 -23.44 12.00 -9.28
C SER A 500 -22.90 13.44 -9.29
N ASP A 501 -21.66 13.65 -8.83
CA ASP A 501 -21.00 14.95 -8.83
C ASP A 501 -20.89 15.51 -10.26
N LEU A 502 -20.38 14.71 -11.21
CA LEU A 502 -20.30 15.12 -12.61
C LEU A 502 -21.65 15.37 -13.25
N LYS A 503 -22.70 14.61 -12.88
CA LYS A 503 -24.03 14.84 -13.43
C LYS A 503 -24.60 16.18 -12.95
N ARG A 504 -24.44 16.52 -11.67
CA ARG A 504 -24.81 17.84 -11.13
C ARG A 504 -24.05 18.97 -11.84
N ILE A 505 -22.74 18.80 -12.08
CA ILE A 505 -21.91 19.75 -12.84
C ILE A 505 -22.42 19.88 -14.28
N ALA A 506 -22.70 18.76 -14.95
CA ALA A 506 -23.17 18.75 -16.33
C ALA A 506 -24.55 19.40 -16.49
N ASP A 507 -25.45 19.22 -15.52
CA ASP A 507 -26.81 19.79 -15.53
C ASP A 507 -26.84 21.31 -15.35
N ALA A 508 -25.78 21.90 -14.79
CA ALA A 508 -25.67 23.35 -14.62
C ALA A 508 -25.48 24.10 -15.96
N ASP A 509 -24.80 23.50 -16.96
CA ASP A 509 -24.63 24.10 -18.29
C ASP A 509 -25.57 23.46 -19.34
N ARG A 510 -26.34 24.31 -20.02
CA ARG A 510 -27.20 23.95 -21.16
C ARG A 510 -26.52 23.17 -22.29
N ARG A 511 -25.19 23.22 -22.41
CA ARG A 511 -24.41 22.50 -23.42
C ARG A 511 -24.06 21.08 -23.01
N THR A 512 -24.00 20.81 -21.71
CA THR A 512 -23.56 19.52 -21.14
C THR A 512 -24.70 18.76 -20.46
N ARG A 513 -25.86 19.39 -20.22
CA ARG A 513 -27.03 18.78 -19.54
C ARG A 513 -27.54 17.46 -20.13
N ASP A 514 -27.29 17.22 -21.42
CA ASP A 514 -27.71 16.00 -22.11
C ASP A 514 -26.72 14.83 -21.94
N TYR A 515 -25.57 15.05 -21.26
CA TYR A 515 -24.71 13.95 -20.83
C TYR A 515 -25.45 13.06 -19.83
N THR A 516 -25.61 11.80 -20.22
CA THR A 516 -26.32 10.80 -19.43
C THR A 516 -25.41 10.25 -18.34
N THR A 517 -26.02 9.78 -17.24
CA THR A 517 -25.30 9.10 -16.16
C THR A 517 -24.51 7.89 -16.65
N ILE A 518 -25.07 7.13 -17.60
CA ILE A 518 -24.40 5.97 -18.22
C ILE A 518 -23.15 6.41 -18.98
N ALA A 519 -23.24 7.44 -19.83
CA ALA A 519 -22.10 7.92 -20.61
C ALA A 519 -20.98 8.48 -19.70
N ILE A 520 -21.35 9.21 -18.64
CA ILE A 520 -20.41 9.71 -17.63
C ILE A 520 -19.72 8.54 -16.91
N ARG A 521 -20.49 7.55 -16.46
CA ARG A 521 -19.98 6.36 -15.76
C ARG A 521 -19.02 5.56 -16.63
N ASP A 522 -19.38 5.27 -17.88
CA ASP A 522 -18.54 4.53 -18.81
C ASP A 522 -17.23 5.28 -19.13
N ALA A 523 -17.30 6.60 -19.36
CA ALA A 523 -16.12 7.43 -19.59
C ALA A 523 -15.18 7.45 -18.37
N LEU A 524 -15.74 7.68 -17.16
CA LEU A 524 -14.97 7.66 -15.91
C LEU A 524 -14.29 6.31 -15.68
N ARG A 525 -15.04 5.20 -15.84
CA ARG A 525 -14.49 3.85 -15.71
C ARG A 525 -13.28 3.64 -16.62
N GLU A 526 -13.39 4.01 -17.89
CA GLU A 526 -12.29 3.85 -18.86
C GLU A 526 -11.08 4.73 -18.53
N ILE A 527 -11.31 5.96 -18.06
CA ILE A 527 -10.25 6.89 -17.63
C ILE A 527 -9.52 6.35 -16.40
N ILE A 528 -10.24 5.99 -15.33
CA ILE A 528 -9.67 5.49 -14.07
C ILE A 528 -8.91 4.18 -14.32
N ALA A 529 -9.48 3.25 -15.10
CA ALA A 529 -8.81 1.99 -15.42
C ALA A 529 -7.50 2.17 -16.22
N ARG A 530 -7.36 3.30 -16.94
CA ARG A 530 -6.14 3.65 -17.70
C ARG A 530 -5.20 4.57 -16.96
N PHE A 531 -5.56 5.04 -15.77
CA PHE A 531 -4.73 5.94 -15.01
C PHE A 531 -3.37 5.27 -14.73
N PRO A 532 -2.25 5.82 -15.22
CA PRO A 532 -0.97 5.12 -15.23
C PRO A 532 -0.19 5.23 -13.93
N VAL A 533 -0.58 6.16 -13.04
CA VAL A 533 0.03 6.39 -11.73
C VAL A 533 -1.01 6.19 -10.63
N TYR A 534 -0.61 6.28 -9.37
CA TYR A 534 -1.54 6.18 -8.25
C TYR A 534 -2.58 7.31 -8.27
N ARG A 535 -2.15 8.57 -8.35
CA ARG A 535 -3.06 9.72 -8.44
C ARG A 535 -2.41 10.93 -9.08
N SER A 536 -3.22 11.93 -9.39
CA SER A 536 -2.75 13.29 -9.72
C SER A 536 -2.77 14.18 -8.47
N TYR A 537 -2.18 15.37 -8.59
CA TYR A 537 -2.11 16.38 -7.53
C TYR A 537 -2.50 17.77 -8.07
N ILE A 538 -3.80 17.97 -8.24
CA ILE A 538 -4.45 19.15 -8.78
C ILE A 538 -5.22 19.82 -7.63
N GLY A 539 -4.78 21.01 -7.23
CA GLY A 539 -5.47 21.87 -6.27
C GLY A 539 -6.39 22.89 -6.94
N ASP A 540 -6.85 23.88 -6.17
CA ASP A 540 -7.79 24.90 -6.64
C ASP A 540 -7.18 25.85 -7.69
N ASP A 541 -5.88 26.12 -7.58
CA ASP A 541 -5.11 26.95 -8.53
C ASP A 541 -4.97 26.29 -9.92
N GLY A 542 -5.31 25.00 -10.02
CA GLY A 542 -5.26 24.21 -11.24
C GLY A 542 -4.05 23.27 -11.31
N PRO A 543 -3.88 22.57 -12.45
CA PRO A 543 -2.91 21.49 -12.58
C PRO A 543 -1.50 22.00 -12.87
N SER A 544 -0.50 21.31 -12.32
CA SER A 544 0.89 21.44 -12.79
C SER A 544 1.01 21.02 -14.27
N PRO A 545 2.08 21.44 -15.00
CA PRO A 545 2.29 20.97 -16.36
C PRO A 545 2.41 19.45 -16.50
N GLU A 546 2.87 18.76 -15.44
CA GLU A 546 2.95 17.30 -15.39
C GLU A 546 1.56 16.68 -15.23
N ASP A 547 0.77 17.15 -14.27
CA ASP A 547 -0.59 16.64 -14.02
C ASP A 547 -1.51 16.94 -15.22
N ARG A 548 -1.35 18.09 -15.87
CA ARG A 548 -2.06 18.41 -17.11
C ARG A 548 -1.79 17.38 -18.20
N ARG A 549 -0.51 17.09 -18.47
CA ARG A 549 -0.12 16.07 -19.46
C ARG A 549 -0.64 14.68 -19.09
N LEU A 550 -0.60 14.33 -17.80
CA LEU A 550 -1.11 13.06 -17.29
C LEU A 550 -2.60 12.90 -17.60
N ILE A 551 -3.43 13.89 -17.24
CA ILE A 551 -4.87 13.85 -17.51
C ILE A 551 -5.13 13.83 -19.02
N GLU A 552 -4.56 14.77 -19.79
CA GLU A 552 -4.80 14.88 -21.23
C GLU A 552 -4.42 13.59 -21.97
N THR A 553 -3.26 13.00 -21.65
CA THR A 553 -2.79 11.75 -22.28
C THR A 553 -3.68 10.57 -21.90
N THR A 554 -4.08 10.46 -20.63
CA THR A 554 -4.93 9.37 -20.14
C THR A 554 -6.32 9.45 -20.76
N VAL A 555 -6.92 10.64 -20.77
CA VAL A 555 -8.24 10.88 -21.34
C VAL A 555 -8.23 10.65 -22.86
N ALA A 556 -7.23 11.15 -23.59
CA ALA A 556 -7.09 10.89 -25.02
C ALA A 556 -6.95 9.39 -25.32
N SER A 557 -6.23 8.65 -24.48
CA SER A 557 -6.12 7.18 -24.58
C SER A 557 -7.46 6.48 -24.35
N ALA A 558 -8.23 6.89 -23.33
CA ALA A 558 -9.57 6.36 -23.06
C ALA A 558 -10.52 6.67 -24.23
N GLN A 559 -10.55 7.93 -24.68
CA GLN A 559 -11.40 8.41 -25.77
C GLN A 559 -11.14 7.66 -27.09
N ARG A 560 -9.87 7.39 -27.42
CA ARG A 560 -9.48 6.65 -28.63
C ARG A 560 -10.04 5.23 -28.67
N HIS A 561 -10.12 4.57 -27.52
CA HIS A 561 -10.56 3.18 -27.40
C HIS A 561 -12.04 3.03 -27.01
N SER A 562 -12.74 4.15 -26.77
CA SER A 562 -14.15 4.15 -26.43
C SER A 562 -15.03 3.74 -27.62
N SER A 563 -16.00 2.85 -27.40
CA SER A 563 -17.05 2.52 -28.37
C SER A 563 -18.26 3.45 -28.29
N MET A 564 -18.26 4.43 -27.38
CA MET A 564 -19.42 5.31 -27.16
C MET A 564 -19.71 6.19 -28.40
N PRO A 565 -21.00 6.44 -28.71
CA PRO A 565 -21.39 7.32 -29.81
C PRO A 565 -20.94 8.78 -29.60
N ASP A 566 -21.13 9.30 -28.39
CA ASP A 566 -20.67 10.64 -28.01
C ASP A 566 -19.41 10.52 -27.14
N ARG A 567 -18.28 10.93 -27.70
CA ARG A 567 -16.99 10.90 -27.02
C ARG A 567 -16.63 12.23 -26.36
N SER A 568 -17.43 13.29 -26.54
CA SER A 568 -17.20 14.61 -25.94
C SER A 568 -17.29 14.59 -24.40
N VAL A 569 -17.97 13.59 -23.83
CA VAL A 569 -18.01 13.35 -22.38
C VAL A 569 -16.61 13.19 -21.76
N HIS A 570 -15.66 12.57 -22.49
CA HIS A 570 -14.27 12.45 -22.02
C HIS A 570 -13.59 13.81 -21.90
N GLU A 571 -13.82 14.69 -22.87
CA GLU A 571 -13.28 16.05 -22.89
C GLU A 571 -13.89 16.88 -21.76
N PHE A 572 -15.19 16.73 -21.51
CA PHE A 572 -15.87 17.35 -20.36
C PHE A 572 -15.26 16.94 -19.02
N ILE A 573 -14.96 15.64 -18.83
CA ILE A 573 -14.29 15.15 -17.62
C ILE A 573 -12.89 15.76 -17.50
N ALA A 574 -12.13 15.82 -18.59
CA ALA A 574 -10.81 16.47 -18.59
C ALA A 574 -10.89 17.95 -18.21
N LEU A 575 -11.85 18.70 -18.78
CA LEU A 575 -12.06 20.11 -18.45
C LEU A 575 -12.39 20.29 -16.97
N THR A 576 -13.30 19.48 -16.42
CA THR A 576 -13.67 19.53 -15.00
C THR A 576 -12.46 19.28 -14.08
N LEU A 577 -11.54 18.38 -14.48
CA LEU A 577 -10.30 18.12 -13.74
C LEU A 577 -9.27 19.25 -13.89
N LEU A 578 -9.19 19.91 -15.05
CA LEU A 578 -8.05 20.78 -15.43
C LEU A 578 -8.30 22.29 -15.32
N GLU A 579 -9.56 22.74 -15.21
CA GLU A 579 -9.87 24.16 -15.09
C GLU A 579 -9.60 24.70 -13.68
N SER A 580 -9.08 25.92 -13.57
CA SER A 580 -8.89 26.58 -12.27
C SER A 580 -10.25 26.94 -11.67
N ILE A 581 -10.39 26.77 -10.35
CA ILE A 581 -11.66 27.00 -9.66
C ILE A 581 -11.69 28.48 -9.22
N GLY A 582 -12.19 29.36 -10.11
CA GLY A 582 -12.28 30.80 -9.90
C GLY A 582 -13.71 31.35 -9.75
N ALA A 583 -13.86 32.68 -9.74
CA ALA A 583 -15.17 33.34 -9.75
C ALA A 583 -15.92 32.99 -11.06
N GLN A 584 -17.00 32.24 -10.93
CA GLN A 584 -17.72 31.66 -12.05
C GLN A 584 -18.79 32.63 -12.60
N PRO A 585 -19.02 32.68 -13.93
CA PRO A 585 -20.11 33.46 -14.51
C PRO A 585 -21.49 32.89 -14.12
N PRO A 586 -22.58 33.68 -14.22
CA PRO A 586 -23.94 33.17 -13.98
C PRO A 586 -24.26 31.95 -14.86
N GLY A 587 -24.70 30.85 -14.23
CA GLY A 587 -25.03 29.59 -14.92
C GLY A 587 -23.88 28.59 -15.06
N ALA A 588 -22.72 28.85 -14.44
CA ALA A 588 -21.66 27.86 -14.28
C ALA A 588 -21.94 26.92 -13.09
N PRO A 589 -21.35 25.72 -13.08
CA PRO A 589 -21.50 24.76 -11.99
C PRO A 589 -20.99 25.33 -10.66
N ASP A 590 -21.60 24.90 -9.56
CA ASP A 590 -21.12 25.22 -8.21
C ASP A 590 -19.68 24.74 -8.05
N ALA A 591 -18.81 25.66 -7.64
CA ALA A 591 -17.40 25.40 -7.42
C ALA A 591 -17.17 24.29 -6.38
N GLU A 592 -18.08 24.10 -5.42
CA GLU A 592 -17.94 23.03 -4.42
C GLU A 592 -18.13 21.65 -5.03
N PHE A 593 -19.05 21.46 -5.99
CA PHE A 593 -19.16 20.16 -6.68
C PHE A 593 -17.91 19.86 -7.51
N VAL A 594 -17.31 20.87 -8.15
CA VAL A 594 -16.05 20.70 -8.89
C VAL A 594 -14.90 20.32 -7.94
N ARG A 595 -14.77 21.01 -6.79
CA ARG A 595 -13.80 20.66 -5.74
C ARG A 595 -14.00 19.24 -5.22
N ARG A 596 -15.24 18.89 -4.87
CA ARG A 596 -15.60 17.55 -4.37
C ARG A 596 -15.29 16.46 -5.38
N PHE A 597 -15.67 16.64 -6.64
CA PHE A 597 -15.35 15.71 -7.73
C PHE A 597 -13.84 15.53 -7.90
N ARG A 598 -13.08 16.63 -8.00
CA ARG A 598 -11.62 16.60 -8.17
C ARG A 598 -10.94 15.91 -6.99
N ARG A 599 -11.33 16.23 -5.76
CA ARG A 599 -10.84 15.59 -4.53
C ARG A 599 -11.10 14.09 -4.56
N ARG A 600 -12.35 13.67 -4.74
CA ARG A 600 -12.74 12.24 -4.75
C ARG A 600 -12.10 11.46 -5.89
N PHE A 601 -11.93 12.05 -7.08
CA PHE A 601 -11.25 11.40 -8.21
C PHE A 601 -9.79 11.07 -7.85
N GLN A 602 -9.10 12.03 -7.23
CA GLN A 602 -7.71 11.85 -6.81
C GLN A 602 -7.57 10.90 -5.62
N GLN A 603 -8.58 10.84 -4.73
CA GLN A 603 -8.63 9.89 -3.62
C GLN A 603 -9.04 8.47 -4.05
N LEU A 604 -9.69 8.29 -5.19
CA LEU A 604 -10.14 6.99 -5.69
C LEU A 604 -9.12 6.30 -6.61
N THR A 605 -8.41 7.05 -7.44
CA THR A 605 -7.46 6.48 -8.42
C THR A 605 -6.34 5.67 -7.75
N GLY A 606 -5.86 6.09 -6.58
CA GLY A 606 -4.82 5.40 -5.80
C GLY A 606 -5.27 4.03 -5.30
N PRO A 607 -6.39 3.95 -4.53
CA PRO A 607 -7.01 2.68 -4.14
C PRO A 607 -7.26 1.72 -5.30
N VAL A 608 -7.76 2.21 -6.44
CA VAL A 608 -8.00 1.37 -7.62
C VAL A 608 -6.68 0.83 -8.20
N MET A 609 -5.60 1.63 -8.19
CA MET A 609 -4.27 1.15 -8.54
C MET A 609 -3.80 0.07 -7.56
N ALA A 610 -3.80 0.33 -6.26
CA ALA A 610 -3.33 -0.60 -5.24
C ALA A 610 -4.10 -1.94 -5.31
N LYS A 611 -5.43 -1.89 -5.25
CA LYS A 611 -6.27 -3.09 -5.22
C LYS A 611 -6.29 -3.82 -6.57
N GLY A 612 -6.15 -3.09 -7.69
CA GLY A 612 -6.11 -3.65 -9.05
C GLY A 612 -4.76 -4.25 -9.44
N LEU A 613 -3.66 -3.58 -9.13
CA LEU A 613 -2.29 -4.03 -9.43
C LEU A 613 -1.79 -4.98 -8.33
N GLU A 614 -1.67 -4.48 -7.11
CA GLU A 614 -0.94 -5.16 -6.04
C GLU A 614 -1.72 -6.31 -5.41
N ASP A 615 -3.03 -6.12 -5.20
CA ASP A 615 -3.90 -7.13 -4.57
C ASP A 615 -4.73 -7.92 -5.59
N THR A 616 -4.46 -7.78 -6.88
CA THR A 616 -5.16 -8.57 -7.91
C THR A 616 -4.21 -9.02 -9.02
N LEU A 617 -3.64 -8.10 -9.80
CA LEU A 617 -2.81 -8.50 -10.94
C LEU A 617 -1.53 -9.24 -10.53
N PHE A 618 -0.90 -8.87 -9.40
CA PHE A 618 0.26 -9.61 -8.86
C PHE A 618 -0.02 -11.08 -8.57
N TYR A 619 -1.28 -11.45 -8.39
CA TYR A 619 -1.75 -12.82 -8.18
C TYR A 619 -2.33 -13.45 -9.45
N ARG A 620 -2.24 -12.78 -10.61
CA ARG A 620 -2.73 -13.26 -11.91
C ARG A 620 -1.65 -13.34 -12.98
N TYR A 621 -0.65 -12.45 -12.92
CA TYR A 621 0.42 -12.34 -13.91
C TYR A 621 1.77 -12.62 -13.24
N ALA A 622 2.25 -13.87 -13.38
CA ALA A 622 3.44 -14.35 -12.66
C ALA A 622 4.56 -14.93 -13.55
N PRO A 623 5.03 -14.23 -14.61
CA PRO A 623 6.25 -14.66 -15.30
C PRO A 623 7.43 -14.78 -14.33
N LEU A 624 7.58 -13.80 -13.43
CA LEU A 624 8.59 -13.81 -12.37
C LEU A 624 8.08 -13.08 -11.12
N LEU A 625 7.77 -13.83 -10.05
CA LEU A 625 7.19 -13.27 -8.82
C LEU A 625 8.11 -12.29 -8.07
N ALA A 626 9.41 -12.24 -8.38
CA ALA A 626 10.33 -11.25 -7.82
C ALA A 626 9.93 -9.79 -8.18
N ARG A 627 9.19 -9.60 -9.28
CA ARG A 627 8.75 -8.28 -9.76
C ARG A 627 7.34 -7.91 -9.30
N ASN A 628 6.63 -8.85 -8.66
CA ASN A 628 5.28 -8.67 -8.15
C ASN A 628 5.36 -8.20 -6.69
N GLU A 629 5.83 -6.97 -6.50
CA GLU A 629 6.08 -6.37 -5.20
C GLU A 629 5.52 -4.94 -5.16
N VAL A 630 5.17 -4.43 -3.98
CA VAL A 630 4.64 -3.07 -3.78
C VAL A 630 5.56 -2.05 -4.44
N GLY A 631 5.00 -1.17 -5.27
CA GLY A 631 5.73 -0.24 -6.13
C GLY A 631 6.54 -0.84 -7.28
N GLY A 632 6.39 -2.13 -7.52
CA GLY A 632 6.94 -2.84 -8.66
C GLY A 632 5.96 -2.90 -9.83
N ASP A 633 6.51 -2.93 -11.05
CA ASP A 633 5.74 -3.09 -12.27
C ASP A 633 6.19 -4.37 -13.00
N PRO A 634 5.42 -5.48 -12.91
CA PRO A 634 5.70 -6.74 -13.62
C PRO A 634 5.74 -6.59 -15.15
N GLY A 635 5.24 -5.49 -15.71
CA GLY A 635 5.44 -5.15 -17.12
C GLY A 635 6.90 -4.87 -17.48
N HIS A 636 7.75 -4.59 -16.47
CA HIS A 636 9.17 -4.35 -16.59
C HIS A 636 9.99 -5.47 -15.90
N PHE A 637 10.50 -6.41 -16.70
CA PHE A 637 11.18 -7.61 -16.19
C PHE A 637 12.44 -7.33 -15.35
N GLY A 638 13.17 -6.28 -15.67
CA GLY A 638 14.38 -5.82 -14.97
C GLY A 638 14.87 -4.49 -15.54
N ILE A 639 15.94 -3.94 -14.98
CA ILE A 639 16.55 -2.69 -15.46
C ILE A 639 18.02 -2.87 -15.81
N THR A 640 18.54 -1.98 -16.64
CA THR A 640 19.95 -1.93 -17.01
C THR A 640 20.79 -1.26 -15.91
N PRO A 641 22.09 -1.55 -15.84
CA PRO A 641 23.02 -0.80 -14.97
C PRO A 641 22.99 0.71 -15.22
N ALA A 642 22.83 1.16 -16.47
CA ALA A 642 22.76 2.57 -16.83
C ALA A 642 21.53 3.27 -16.20
N GLU A 643 20.34 2.65 -16.31
CA GLU A 643 19.11 3.13 -15.67
C GLU A 643 19.29 3.19 -14.13
N PHE A 644 19.85 2.14 -13.53
CA PHE A 644 20.15 2.11 -12.10
C PHE A 644 21.07 3.25 -11.65
N HIS A 645 22.14 3.50 -12.41
CA HIS A 645 23.10 4.55 -12.08
C HIS A 645 22.51 5.96 -12.25
N ALA A 646 21.74 6.19 -13.32
CA ALA A 646 21.09 7.48 -13.56
C ALA A 646 20.11 7.82 -12.43
N GLU A 647 19.33 6.84 -11.99
CA GLU A 647 18.35 7.00 -10.92
C GLU A 647 19.01 7.26 -9.55
N ASN A 648 20.11 6.58 -9.24
CA ASN A 648 20.87 6.87 -8.01
C ASN A 648 21.59 8.21 -8.04
N ALA A 649 22.07 8.66 -9.21
CA ALA A 649 22.63 10.00 -9.37
C ALA A 649 21.55 11.07 -9.15
N ARG A 650 20.31 10.83 -9.61
CA ARG A 650 19.15 11.70 -9.34
C ARG A 650 18.79 11.70 -7.85
N ARG A 651 18.70 10.53 -7.22
CA ARG A 651 18.46 10.40 -5.76
C ARG A 651 19.51 11.16 -4.94
N ALA A 652 20.80 11.07 -5.30
CA ALA A 652 21.87 11.80 -4.61
C ALA A 652 21.70 13.32 -4.65
N ARG A 653 21.16 13.87 -5.75
CA ARG A 653 20.94 15.31 -5.92
C ARG A 653 19.64 15.79 -5.28
N ASP A 654 18.56 15.05 -5.53
CA ASP A 654 17.21 15.55 -5.29
C ASP A 654 16.60 15.02 -3.99
N TRP A 655 16.99 13.81 -3.57
CA TRP A 655 16.41 13.12 -2.41
C TRP A 655 17.47 12.35 -1.60
N PRO A 656 18.56 13.01 -1.15
CA PRO A 656 19.70 12.35 -0.49
C PRO A 656 19.37 11.71 0.86
N HIS A 657 18.18 11.97 1.41
CA HIS A 657 17.74 11.54 2.74
C HIS A 657 16.48 10.66 2.71
N THR A 658 16.02 10.24 1.52
CA THR A 658 14.94 9.27 1.37
C THR A 658 15.31 7.92 1.99
N LEU A 659 14.33 7.13 2.43
CA LEU A 659 14.61 5.77 2.91
C LEU A 659 14.97 4.84 1.75
N ILE A 660 15.79 3.84 2.05
CA ILE A 660 16.17 2.75 1.16
C ILE A 660 15.74 1.45 1.82
N SER A 661 14.55 0.98 1.43
CA SER A 661 13.94 -0.21 1.99
C SER A 661 14.20 -1.42 1.10
N SER A 662 14.26 -2.59 1.72
CA SER A 662 14.27 -3.88 1.02
C SER A 662 13.23 -4.85 1.55
N ALA A 663 12.66 -4.63 2.72
CA ALA A 663 11.52 -5.36 3.25
C ALA A 663 10.71 -4.40 4.11
N THR A 664 9.41 -4.63 4.21
CA THR A 664 8.49 -3.86 5.06
C THR A 664 7.42 -4.79 5.60
N HIS A 665 6.51 -4.27 6.42
CA HIS A 665 5.33 -5.00 6.88
C HIS A 665 4.27 -5.20 5.78
N ASP A 666 4.39 -4.53 4.63
CA ASP A 666 3.43 -4.63 3.51
C ASP A 666 4.02 -5.26 2.24
N THR A 667 5.34 -5.50 2.20
CA THR A 667 5.95 -6.21 1.07
C THR A 667 5.31 -7.60 0.93
N LYS A 668 4.94 -7.94 -0.30
CA LYS A 668 4.27 -9.19 -0.67
C LYS A 668 5.15 -10.41 -0.42
N ARG A 669 6.49 -10.25 -0.34
CA ARG A 669 7.44 -11.30 0.04
C ARG A 669 8.59 -10.72 0.87
N GLY A 670 9.28 -11.57 1.62
CA GLY A 670 10.52 -11.22 2.31
C GLY A 670 11.65 -10.91 1.33
N GLU A 671 12.63 -10.11 1.76
CA GLU A 671 13.70 -9.67 0.84
C GLU A 671 14.48 -10.86 0.27
N ASP A 672 14.82 -11.86 1.08
CA ASP A 672 15.65 -12.98 0.63
C ASP A 672 14.87 -14.01 -0.18
N ALA A 673 13.56 -14.11 0.04
CA ALA A 673 12.66 -14.80 -0.89
C ALA A 673 12.71 -14.15 -2.28
N ARG A 674 12.63 -12.80 -2.34
CA ARG A 674 12.80 -12.09 -3.63
C ARG A 674 14.20 -12.22 -4.21
N ALA A 675 15.26 -12.30 -3.39
CA ALA A 675 16.62 -12.52 -3.93
C ALA A 675 16.75 -13.87 -4.65
N ARG A 676 16.18 -14.93 -4.07
CA ARG A 676 16.10 -16.24 -4.73
C ARG A 676 15.30 -16.17 -6.02
N LEU A 677 14.16 -15.50 -6.01
CA LEU A 677 13.35 -15.34 -7.21
C LEU A 677 14.05 -14.48 -8.27
N SER A 678 14.72 -13.39 -7.92
CA SER A 678 15.53 -12.62 -8.87
C SER A 678 16.66 -13.47 -9.45
N ALA A 679 17.30 -14.32 -8.65
CA ALA A 679 18.31 -15.25 -9.15
C ALA A 679 17.74 -16.29 -10.15
N LEU A 680 16.45 -16.61 -10.08
CA LEU A 680 15.78 -17.51 -11.03
C LEU A 680 15.89 -16.96 -12.47
N SER A 681 15.85 -15.63 -12.65
CA SER A 681 16.00 -14.98 -13.97
C SER A 681 17.29 -15.36 -14.70
N GLN A 682 18.31 -15.83 -13.98
CA GLN A 682 19.60 -16.22 -14.53
C GLN A 682 19.61 -17.66 -15.06
N LEU A 683 18.51 -18.40 -14.87
CA LEU A 683 18.37 -19.82 -15.21
C LEU A 683 17.15 -20.07 -16.13
N PRO A 684 16.99 -19.37 -17.26
CA PRO A 684 15.77 -19.43 -18.06
C PRO A 684 15.46 -20.83 -18.62
N ASP A 685 16.48 -21.56 -19.07
CA ASP A 685 16.31 -22.89 -19.65
C ASP A 685 16.03 -23.95 -18.57
N ASP A 686 16.80 -23.90 -17.46
CA ASP A 686 16.59 -24.79 -16.31
C ASP A 686 15.20 -24.57 -15.70
N TRP A 687 14.74 -23.31 -15.62
CA TRP A 687 13.39 -22.99 -15.15
C TRP A 687 12.31 -23.56 -16.08
N ALA A 688 12.47 -23.40 -17.40
CA ALA A 688 11.55 -23.96 -18.37
C ALA A 688 11.52 -25.51 -18.31
N GLU A 689 12.64 -26.14 -17.99
CA GLU A 689 12.72 -27.59 -17.74
C GLU A 689 12.04 -28.01 -16.43
N ALA A 690 12.33 -27.30 -15.34
CA ALA A 690 11.71 -27.53 -14.05
C ALA A 690 10.19 -27.43 -14.14
N LEU A 691 9.65 -26.39 -14.81
CA LEU A 691 8.20 -26.25 -15.05
C LEU A 691 7.60 -27.45 -15.80
N ARG A 692 8.27 -27.93 -16.85
CA ARG A 692 7.82 -29.11 -17.61
C ARG A 692 7.83 -30.37 -16.76
N LEU A 693 8.88 -30.57 -15.96
CA LEU A 693 9.02 -31.72 -15.08
C LEU A 693 7.97 -31.69 -13.96
N TRP A 694 7.85 -30.57 -13.25
CA TRP A 694 6.94 -30.45 -12.11
C TRP A 694 5.48 -30.49 -12.56
N ARG A 695 5.12 -29.95 -13.74
CA ARG A 695 3.78 -30.16 -14.29
C ARG A 695 3.45 -31.64 -14.46
N LYS A 696 4.38 -32.44 -15.02
CA LYS A 696 4.17 -33.90 -15.13
C LYS A 696 4.01 -34.59 -13.78
N ILE A 697 4.62 -34.08 -12.72
CA ILE A 697 4.49 -34.60 -11.35
C ILE A 697 3.17 -34.18 -10.71
N VAL A 698 2.73 -32.93 -10.97
CA VAL A 698 1.50 -32.34 -10.44
C VAL A 698 0.26 -32.94 -11.10
N THR A 699 0.25 -33.15 -12.42
CA THR A 699 -0.95 -33.56 -13.19
C THR A 699 -1.72 -34.74 -12.60
N PRO A 700 -1.08 -35.86 -12.15
CA PRO A 700 -1.80 -36.98 -11.56
C PRO A 700 -2.51 -36.68 -10.22
N HIS A 701 -2.27 -35.51 -9.64
CA HIS A 701 -2.81 -35.08 -8.35
C HIS A 701 -3.84 -33.96 -8.49
N LEU A 702 -4.11 -33.47 -9.70
CA LEU A 702 -5.10 -32.44 -9.96
C LEU A 702 -6.51 -33.04 -9.91
N MET A 703 -7.45 -32.26 -9.40
CA MET A 703 -8.87 -32.55 -9.51
C MET A 703 -9.43 -31.90 -10.78
N ILE A 704 -10.55 -32.42 -11.28
CA ILE A 704 -11.31 -31.80 -12.37
C ILE A 704 -12.58 -31.20 -11.77
N LEU A 705 -12.69 -29.88 -11.78
CA LEU A 705 -13.86 -29.14 -11.31
C LEU A 705 -14.47 -28.41 -12.51
N GLU A 706 -15.74 -28.66 -12.80
CA GLU A 706 -16.46 -28.05 -13.94
C GLU A 706 -15.76 -28.20 -15.31
N GLY A 707 -14.94 -29.24 -15.48
CA GLY A 707 -14.19 -29.50 -16.71
C GLY A 707 -12.80 -28.87 -16.76
N ASP A 708 -12.41 -28.08 -15.76
CA ASP A 708 -11.09 -27.46 -15.65
C ASP A 708 -10.20 -28.19 -14.61
N GLU A 709 -8.88 -28.13 -14.81
CA GLU A 709 -7.90 -28.53 -13.80
C GLU A 709 -7.99 -27.62 -12.56
N ALA A 710 -8.02 -28.21 -11.37
CA ALA A 710 -8.02 -27.49 -10.08
C ALA A 710 -6.84 -27.94 -9.20
N PRO A 711 -5.92 -27.02 -8.83
CA PRO A 711 -5.80 -25.65 -9.31
C PRO A 711 -5.33 -25.60 -10.77
N ASP A 712 -5.66 -24.54 -11.50
CA ASP A 712 -5.28 -24.40 -12.89
C ASP A 712 -3.76 -24.13 -13.08
N ALA A 713 -3.30 -24.19 -14.33
CA ALA A 713 -1.88 -24.07 -14.64
C ALA A 713 -1.24 -22.73 -14.21
N ASN A 714 -2.00 -21.64 -14.15
CA ASN A 714 -1.48 -20.36 -13.71
C ASN A 714 -1.22 -20.35 -12.20
N ASP A 715 -2.20 -20.83 -11.44
CA ASP A 715 -2.10 -20.98 -10.00
C ASP A 715 -0.97 -21.96 -9.64
N GLN A 716 -0.81 -23.07 -10.38
CA GLN A 716 0.33 -23.98 -10.22
C GLN A 716 1.69 -23.26 -10.37
N VAL A 717 1.87 -22.37 -11.35
CA VAL A 717 3.14 -21.64 -11.54
C VAL A 717 3.40 -20.68 -10.37
N ILE A 718 2.37 -19.99 -9.87
CA ILE A 718 2.48 -19.10 -8.70
C ILE A 718 2.88 -19.90 -7.47
N LEU A 719 2.25 -21.05 -7.23
CA LEU A 719 2.57 -21.94 -6.12
C LEU A 719 4.03 -22.41 -6.17
N LEU A 720 4.49 -22.87 -7.34
CA LEU A 720 5.85 -23.39 -7.52
C LEU A 720 6.93 -22.33 -7.29
N GLN A 721 6.73 -21.10 -7.79
CA GLN A 721 7.65 -19.99 -7.49
C GLN A 721 7.60 -19.60 -6.01
N SER A 722 6.41 -19.58 -5.40
CA SER A 722 6.26 -19.25 -3.97
C SER A 722 6.99 -20.26 -3.08
N LEU A 723 6.90 -21.55 -3.41
CA LEU A 723 7.68 -22.61 -2.77
C LEU A 723 9.19 -22.38 -2.91
N LEU A 724 9.69 -22.01 -4.10
CA LEU A 724 11.11 -21.71 -4.32
C LEU A 724 11.60 -20.49 -3.52
N GLY A 725 10.82 -19.41 -3.52
CA GLY A 725 11.18 -18.19 -2.79
C GLY A 725 11.23 -18.43 -1.29
N ALA A 726 10.17 -19.02 -0.73
CA ALA A 726 9.99 -19.17 0.71
C ALA A 726 10.61 -20.46 1.30
N TRP A 727 11.25 -21.31 0.49
CA TRP A 727 11.74 -22.62 0.94
C TRP A 727 12.64 -22.51 2.19
N PRO A 728 12.34 -23.22 3.29
CA PRO A 728 13.11 -23.08 4.53
C PRO A 728 14.57 -23.49 4.36
N ILE A 729 15.48 -22.73 4.97
CA ILE A 729 16.93 -22.93 4.82
C ILE A 729 17.38 -24.25 5.45
N GLU A 730 16.76 -24.62 6.56
CA GLU A 730 16.94 -25.86 7.29
C GLU A 730 16.55 -27.10 6.46
N LEU A 731 15.73 -26.94 5.41
CA LEU A 731 15.30 -28.02 4.52
C LEU A 731 16.18 -28.17 3.26
N LEU A 732 17.25 -27.38 3.09
CA LEU A 732 18.13 -27.50 1.91
C LEU A 732 19.03 -28.75 1.93
N GLY A 733 19.53 -29.14 3.11
CA GLY A 733 20.59 -30.16 3.26
C GLY A 733 20.16 -31.62 3.09
N GLY A 734 19.03 -31.88 2.43
CA GLY A 734 18.51 -33.24 2.16
C GLY A 734 18.04 -34.04 3.38
N LYS A 735 18.37 -33.61 4.62
CA LYS A 735 17.83 -34.19 5.85
C LYS A 735 16.36 -33.84 5.98
N GLU A 736 15.52 -34.86 6.18
CA GLU A 736 14.11 -34.66 6.48
C GLU A 736 13.94 -34.19 7.92
N ASP A 737 13.56 -32.92 8.09
CA ASP A 737 12.99 -32.40 9.32
C ASP A 737 11.47 -32.30 9.13
N ALA A 738 10.76 -33.31 9.64
CA ALA A 738 9.32 -33.40 9.52
C ALA A 738 8.61 -32.23 10.22
N ARG A 739 9.19 -31.69 11.31
CA ARG A 739 8.60 -30.57 12.05
C ARG A 739 8.75 -29.27 11.27
N ALA A 740 9.94 -29.01 10.72
CA ALA A 740 10.16 -27.84 9.88
C ALA A 740 9.30 -27.87 8.61
N LEU A 741 9.17 -29.05 7.98
CA LEU A 741 8.31 -29.23 6.80
C LEU A 741 6.83 -29.02 7.12
N ALA A 742 6.34 -29.55 8.25
CA ALA A 742 4.95 -29.32 8.69
C ALA A 742 4.68 -27.84 9.01
N SER A 743 5.59 -27.18 9.73
CA SER A 743 5.47 -25.74 10.03
C SER A 743 5.48 -24.88 8.77
N PHE A 744 6.30 -25.24 7.77
CA PHE A 744 6.30 -24.59 6.48
C PHE A 744 5.00 -24.84 5.69
N GLY A 745 4.45 -26.06 5.76
CA GLY A 745 3.16 -26.40 5.16
C GLY A 745 2.03 -25.50 5.64
N LEU A 746 1.93 -25.27 6.96
CA LEU A 746 0.92 -24.38 7.54
C LEU A 746 1.05 -22.92 7.06
N ARG A 747 2.29 -22.41 6.99
CA ARG A 747 2.57 -21.05 6.47
C ARG A 747 2.18 -20.94 5.00
N MET A 748 2.55 -21.93 4.21
CA MET A 748 2.23 -21.98 2.78
C MET A 748 0.73 -22.09 2.54
N GLU A 749 0.00 -22.87 3.32
CA GLU A 749 -1.45 -23.04 3.19
C GLU A 749 -2.21 -21.73 3.46
N ALA A 750 -1.87 -21.04 4.56
CA ALA A 750 -2.45 -19.74 4.88
C ALA A 750 -2.19 -18.70 3.78
N PHE A 751 -0.95 -18.65 3.26
CA PHE A 751 -0.61 -17.84 2.10
C PHE A 751 -1.40 -18.25 0.86
N TRP A 752 -1.54 -19.55 0.62
CA TRP A 752 -2.08 -20.08 -0.62
C TRP A 752 -3.56 -19.74 -0.78
N VAL A 753 -4.36 -19.94 0.26
CA VAL A 753 -5.77 -19.50 0.27
C VAL A 753 -5.87 -17.99 0.07
N LYS A 754 -5.05 -17.19 0.75
CA LYS A 754 -5.00 -15.74 0.56
C LYS A 754 -4.67 -15.37 -0.90
N ALA A 755 -3.64 -15.98 -1.48
CA ALA A 755 -3.22 -15.71 -2.85
C ALA A 755 -4.32 -16.01 -3.88
N LEU A 756 -5.04 -17.12 -3.72
CA LEU A 756 -6.16 -17.50 -4.59
C LEU A 756 -7.33 -16.51 -4.46
N ARG A 757 -7.66 -16.08 -3.24
CA ARG A 757 -8.72 -15.09 -2.99
C ARG A 757 -8.35 -13.70 -3.50
N GLU A 758 -7.09 -13.28 -3.38
CA GLU A 758 -6.61 -12.02 -3.98
C GLU A 758 -6.63 -12.07 -5.50
N ALA A 759 -6.35 -13.22 -6.10
CA ALA A 759 -6.45 -13.39 -7.54
C ALA A 759 -7.89 -13.20 -8.07
N LYS A 760 -8.94 -13.38 -7.26
CA LYS A 760 -10.36 -13.12 -7.65
C LYS A 760 -10.75 -13.78 -8.99
N ARG A 761 -10.17 -14.95 -9.29
CA ARG A 761 -10.34 -15.71 -10.56
C ARG A 761 -11.29 -16.89 -10.39
N LYS A 762 -10.93 -17.77 -9.45
CA LYS A 762 -11.65 -19.03 -9.14
C LYS A 762 -12.30 -19.00 -7.76
N THR A 763 -11.75 -18.20 -6.83
CA THR A 763 -12.32 -17.92 -5.51
C THR A 763 -12.11 -16.44 -5.17
N SER A 764 -12.79 -15.94 -4.14
CA SER A 764 -12.66 -14.55 -3.65
C SER A 764 -12.99 -14.45 -2.16
N TRP A 765 -12.63 -13.34 -1.52
CA TRP A 765 -13.05 -13.05 -0.15
C TRP A 765 -14.57 -12.92 0.02
N VAL A 766 -15.27 -12.48 -1.03
CA VAL A 766 -16.72 -12.21 -0.98
C VAL A 766 -17.55 -13.48 -1.19
N ASN A 767 -17.12 -14.30 -2.15
CA ASN A 767 -17.71 -15.58 -2.48
C ASN A 767 -16.57 -16.61 -2.56
N PRO A 768 -16.21 -17.26 -1.45
CA PRO A 768 -15.24 -18.33 -1.44
C PRO A 768 -15.75 -19.55 -2.23
N ASP A 769 -14.91 -20.12 -3.07
CA ASP A 769 -15.13 -21.44 -3.70
C ASP A 769 -14.37 -22.49 -2.89
N GLU A 770 -15.06 -23.11 -1.93
CA GLU A 770 -14.49 -24.12 -1.03
C GLU A 770 -13.99 -25.37 -1.76
N ALA A 771 -14.59 -25.72 -2.91
CA ALA A 771 -14.18 -26.88 -3.69
C ALA A 771 -12.83 -26.62 -4.37
N TYR A 772 -12.68 -25.43 -4.99
CA TYR A 772 -11.41 -25.03 -5.60
C TYR A 772 -10.31 -24.82 -4.55
N GLU A 773 -10.62 -24.14 -3.44
CA GLU A 773 -9.67 -23.95 -2.33
C GLU A 773 -9.23 -25.29 -1.72
N GLY A 774 -10.16 -26.24 -1.56
CA GLY A 774 -9.88 -27.59 -1.09
C GLY A 774 -8.97 -28.37 -2.05
N ALA A 775 -9.25 -28.35 -3.35
CA ALA A 775 -8.41 -28.99 -4.37
C ALA A 775 -6.99 -28.39 -4.40
N ALA A 776 -6.88 -27.07 -4.33
CA ALA A 776 -5.61 -26.36 -4.33
C ALA A 776 -4.77 -26.65 -3.07
N THR A 777 -5.42 -26.76 -1.91
CA THR A 777 -4.76 -27.10 -0.64
C THR A 777 -4.35 -28.58 -0.61
N ALA A 778 -5.18 -29.48 -1.12
CA ALA A 778 -4.84 -30.89 -1.26
C ALA A 778 -3.60 -31.11 -2.14
N LEU A 779 -3.47 -30.34 -3.24
CA LEU A 779 -2.26 -30.36 -4.05
C LEU A 779 -1.04 -29.90 -3.24
N LEU A 780 -1.12 -28.77 -2.51
CA LEU A 780 -0.02 -28.29 -1.67
C LEU A 780 0.43 -29.37 -0.68
N HIS A 781 -0.50 -29.99 0.04
CA HIS A 781 -0.20 -31.07 0.98
C HIS A 781 0.49 -32.25 0.28
N LYS A 782 0.02 -32.63 -0.92
CA LYS A 782 0.62 -33.70 -1.72
C LYS A 782 2.06 -33.39 -2.13
N LEU A 783 2.35 -32.14 -2.52
CA LEU A 783 3.69 -31.71 -2.90
C LEU A 783 4.66 -31.70 -1.71
N LEU A 784 4.15 -31.42 -0.50
CA LEU A 784 4.94 -31.41 0.73
C LEU A 784 4.99 -32.74 1.47
N GLU A 785 4.46 -33.84 0.89
CA GLU A 785 4.59 -35.17 1.49
C GLU A 785 6.08 -35.57 1.66
N PRO A 786 6.49 -36.03 2.86
CA PRO A 786 7.83 -36.55 3.08
C PRO A 786 8.19 -37.63 2.06
N ARG A 787 9.42 -37.60 1.56
CA ARG A 787 9.95 -38.49 0.51
C ARG A 787 9.16 -38.50 -0.81
N GLY A 788 8.20 -37.58 -0.98
CA GLY A 788 7.42 -37.45 -2.20
C GLY A 788 8.30 -37.21 -3.43
N ARG A 789 7.84 -37.66 -4.61
CA ARG A 789 8.58 -37.48 -5.87
C ARG A 789 8.89 -36.01 -6.14
N PHE A 790 7.94 -35.12 -5.89
CA PHE A 790 8.14 -33.68 -6.05
C PHE A 790 9.34 -33.18 -5.25
N LEU A 791 9.40 -33.45 -3.94
CA LEU A 791 10.50 -32.98 -3.09
C LEU A 791 11.88 -33.52 -3.54
N ARG A 792 11.96 -34.74 -4.07
CA ARG A 792 13.21 -35.29 -4.60
C ARG A 792 13.72 -34.52 -5.81
N GLU A 793 12.82 -34.13 -6.71
CA GLU A 793 13.15 -33.37 -7.94
C GLU A 793 13.28 -31.86 -7.67
N PHE A 794 12.58 -31.35 -6.66
CA PHE A 794 12.54 -29.93 -6.31
C PHE A 794 13.79 -29.48 -5.54
N ARG A 795 14.25 -30.28 -4.57
CA ARG A 795 15.33 -29.89 -3.64
C ARG A 795 16.65 -29.53 -4.33
N PRO A 796 17.16 -30.27 -5.34
CA PRO A 796 18.40 -29.90 -6.01
C PRO A 796 18.33 -28.50 -6.66
N PHE A 797 17.21 -28.21 -7.32
CA PHE A 797 16.98 -26.90 -7.92
C PHE A 797 16.85 -25.81 -6.85
N ALA A 798 16.11 -26.07 -5.77
CA ALA A 798 15.97 -25.15 -4.65
C ALA A 798 17.31 -24.85 -3.96
N SER A 799 18.20 -25.84 -3.81
CA SER A 799 19.55 -25.67 -3.23
C SER A 799 20.45 -24.81 -4.10
N ARG A 800 20.49 -25.07 -5.41
CA ARG A 800 21.24 -24.21 -6.36
C ARG A 800 20.72 -22.78 -6.33
N LEU A 801 19.39 -22.61 -6.35
CA LEU A 801 18.75 -21.30 -6.31
C LEU A 801 19.00 -20.57 -4.99
N ALA A 802 19.01 -21.28 -3.86
CA ALA A 802 19.28 -20.71 -2.55
C ALA A 802 20.71 -20.17 -2.44
N SER A 803 21.69 -20.85 -3.04
CA SER A 803 23.08 -20.39 -3.09
C SER A 803 23.22 -19.12 -3.94
N LEU A 804 22.57 -19.05 -5.11
CA LEU A 804 22.53 -17.83 -5.92
C LEU A 804 21.80 -16.69 -5.21
N GLY A 805 20.63 -16.99 -4.63
CA GLY A 805 19.83 -16.03 -3.88
C GLY A 805 20.57 -15.45 -2.67
N MET A 806 21.38 -16.26 -1.98
CA MET A 806 22.25 -15.79 -0.91
C MET A 806 23.25 -14.73 -1.40
N LEU A 807 23.92 -14.96 -2.53
CA LEU A 807 24.87 -13.99 -3.09
C LEU A 807 24.16 -12.72 -3.58
N THR A 808 23.01 -12.88 -4.24
CA THR A 808 22.14 -11.76 -4.63
C THR A 808 21.71 -10.93 -3.41
N SER A 809 21.39 -11.58 -2.29
CA SER A 809 21.04 -10.90 -1.03
C SER A 809 22.22 -10.14 -0.41
N LEU A 810 23.44 -10.70 -0.46
CA LEU A 810 24.64 -9.98 -0.01
C LEU A 810 24.87 -8.74 -0.87
N SER A 811 24.77 -8.84 -2.20
CA SER A 811 24.83 -7.68 -3.10
C SER A 811 23.75 -6.65 -2.78
N ARG A 812 22.49 -7.09 -2.58
CA ARG A 812 21.39 -6.20 -2.16
C ARG A 812 21.72 -5.49 -0.85
N THR A 813 22.24 -6.20 0.14
CA THR A 813 22.60 -5.64 1.45
C THR A 813 23.68 -4.56 1.30
N ALA A 814 24.69 -4.78 0.46
CA ALA A 814 25.71 -3.76 0.16
C ALA A 814 25.07 -2.53 -0.48
N LEU A 815 24.25 -2.72 -1.51
CA LEU A 815 23.58 -1.62 -2.21
C LEU A 815 22.70 -0.82 -1.24
N LYS A 816 21.79 -1.48 -0.51
CA LYS A 816 20.94 -0.85 0.51
C LYS A 816 21.70 0.07 1.45
N CYS A 817 22.85 -0.40 1.95
CA CYS A 817 23.62 0.33 2.97
C CYS A 817 24.48 1.46 2.41
N THR A 818 24.77 1.48 1.10
CA THR A 818 25.81 2.34 0.51
C THR A 818 25.31 3.32 -0.55
N LEU A 819 24.13 3.08 -1.13
CA LEU A 819 23.48 4.03 -2.03
C LEU A 819 23.14 5.36 -1.32
N PRO A 820 22.92 6.46 -2.08
CA PRO A 820 22.43 7.72 -1.52
C PRO A 820 21.05 7.55 -0.90
N GLY A 821 20.84 8.04 0.33
CA GLY A 821 19.64 7.79 1.13
C GLY A 821 19.97 7.11 2.47
N VAL A 822 18.92 6.76 3.22
CA VAL A 822 18.98 6.17 4.56
C VAL A 822 18.55 4.70 4.51
N PRO A 823 19.43 3.73 4.80
CA PRO A 823 19.04 2.32 4.82
C PRO A 823 18.00 2.05 5.90
N ASP A 824 16.90 1.41 5.52
CA ASP A 824 15.88 0.89 6.43
C ASP A 824 16.00 -0.62 6.61
N ILE A 825 15.90 -1.06 7.86
CA ILE A 825 16.01 -2.46 8.26
C ILE A 825 14.68 -2.87 8.89
N TYR A 826 13.93 -3.72 8.21
CA TYR A 826 12.76 -4.34 8.80
C TYR A 826 13.17 -5.40 9.84
N GLN A 827 12.40 -5.50 10.93
CA GLN A 827 12.73 -6.37 12.05
C GLN A 827 13.06 -7.80 11.61
N GLY A 828 14.22 -8.30 12.05
CA GLY A 828 14.66 -9.66 11.77
C GLY A 828 15.45 -9.85 10.46
N THR A 829 15.47 -8.87 9.56
CA THR A 829 16.11 -8.99 8.22
C THR A 829 17.65 -8.92 8.26
N GLU A 830 18.26 -8.83 9.45
CA GLU A 830 19.70 -9.02 9.60
C GLU A 830 20.12 -10.47 9.35
N PHE A 831 19.18 -11.42 9.53
CA PHE A 831 19.27 -12.79 9.06
C PHE A 831 18.48 -12.96 7.76
N TRP A 832 18.33 -14.20 7.29
CA TRP A 832 17.56 -14.48 6.08
C TRP A 832 16.05 -14.33 6.32
N ASP A 833 15.39 -13.55 5.47
CA ASP A 833 13.95 -13.31 5.47
C ASP A 833 13.27 -14.00 4.27
N PHE A 834 12.69 -15.16 4.57
CA PHE A 834 11.88 -15.96 3.63
C PHE A 834 10.39 -15.88 3.97
N SER A 835 9.95 -14.74 4.47
CA SER A 835 8.54 -14.51 4.76
C SER A 835 7.70 -14.40 3.49
N LEU A 836 6.43 -14.75 3.58
CA LEU A 836 5.40 -14.47 2.60
C LEU A 836 4.69 -13.15 2.96
N VAL A 837 3.62 -12.80 2.24
CA VAL A 837 2.82 -11.61 2.54
C VAL A 837 2.23 -11.68 3.96
N ASP A 838 1.89 -10.52 4.52
CA ASP A 838 1.12 -10.37 5.77
C ASP A 838 -0.01 -11.42 5.89
N PRO A 839 -0.15 -12.11 7.05
CA PRO A 839 0.58 -11.93 8.31
C PRO A 839 1.92 -12.68 8.44
N ASP A 840 2.40 -13.40 7.43
CA ASP A 840 3.63 -14.21 7.57
C ASP A 840 4.90 -13.35 7.77
N ASN A 841 4.93 -12.12 7.25
CA ASN A 841 6.00 -11.14 7.47
C ASN A 841 5.90 -10.42 8.83
N ARG A 842 4.93 -10.76 9.69
CA ARG A 842 4.76 -10.23 11.05
C ARG A 842 5.08 -11.25 12.15
N ARG A 843 5.69 -12.38 11.77
CA ARG A 843 6.11 -13.41 12.73
C ARG A 843 7.12 -12.87 13.75
N PRO A 844 7.16 -13.42 14.98
CA PRO A 844 8.10 -13.00 16.01
C PRO A 844 9.57 -13.14 15.59
N VAL A 845 10.41 -12.23 16.08
CA VAL A 845 11.85 -12.19 15.79
C VAL A 845 12.65 -12.73 16.98
N ASP A 846 13.52 -13.70 16.74
CA ASP A 846 14.48 -14.18 17.75
C ASP A 846 15.66 -13.19 17.89
N TYR A 847 15.46 -12.16 18.72
CA TYR A 847 16.50 -11.18 19.06
C TYR A 847 17.63 -11.75 19.89
N ALA A 848 17.37 -12.77 20.72
CA ALA A 848 18.39 -13.40 21.55
C ALA A 848 19.45 -14.11 20.69
N ALA A 849 19.03 -14.82 19.62
CA ALA A 849 19.95 -15.42 18.66
C ALA A 849 20.79 -14.36 17.93
N ARG A 850 20.17 -13.25 17.52
CA ARG A 850 20.84 -12.14 16.83
C ARG A 850 21.86 -11.44 17.73
N GLN A 851 21.53 -11.21 18.99
CA GLN A 851 22.44 -10.62 19.96
C GLN A 851 23.64 -11.55 20.24
N ARG A 852 23.39 -12.86 20.43
CA ARG A 852 24.46 -13.85 20.57
C ARG A 852 25.37 -13.88 19.34
N ALA A 853 24.80 -13.85 18.14
CA ALA A 853 25.57 -13.85 16.89
C ALA A 853 26.42 -12.58 16.74
N LEU A 854 25.87 -11.39 17.03
CA LEU A 854 26.59 -10.12 16.93
C LEU A 854 27.75 -9.99 17.94
N SER A 855 27.62 -10.60 19.11
CA SER A 855 28.66 -10.61 20.15
C SER A 855 29.89 -11.46 19.80
N ARG A 856 29.76 -12.41 18.85
CA ARG A 856 30.84 -13.32 18.47
C ARG A 856 31.65 -12.76 17.31
N THR A 857 32.98 -12.83 17.42
CA THR A 857 33.87 -12.53 16.30
C THR A 857 34.28 -13.84 15.63
N GLU A 858 33.87 -14.02 14.38
CA GLU A 858 34.30 -15.15 13.55
C GLU A 858 34.93 -14.64 12.26
N ARG A 859 35.83 -15.44 11.69
CA ARG A 859 36.42 -15.13 10.39
C ARG A 859 35.35 -15.19 9.30
N ILE A 860 35.35 -14.21 8.39
CA ILE A 860 34.33 -14.09 7.35
C ILE A 860 34.22 -15.31 6.44
N ASN A 861 35.32 -16.01 6.16
CA ASN A 861 35.29 -17.24 5.36
C ASN A 861 34.55 -18.39 6.08
N LEU A 862 34.57 -18.43 7.41
CA LEU A 862 33.79 -19.40 8.20
C LEU A 862 32.32 -19.01 8.24
N LEU A 863 32.02 -17.70 8.35
CA LEU A 863 30.64 -17.20 8.26
C LEU A 863 30.03 -17.51 6.89
N LEU A 864 30.78 -17.32 5.80
CA LEU A 864 30.33 -17.64 4.45
C LEU A 864 30.17 -19.15 4.23
N ALA A 865 31.08 -19.98 4.73
CA ALA A 865 30.93 -21.43 4.67
C ALA A 865 29.72 -21.94 5.47
N ARG A 866 29.26 -21.16 6.46
CA ARG A 866 28.07 -21.42 7.29
C ARG A 866 26.93 -20.47 6.97
N TRP A 867 26.89 -19.94 5.74
CA TRP A 867 25.89 -18.96 5.34
C TRP A 867 24.44 -19.31 5.69
N PRO A 868 23.97 -20.59 5.74
CA PRO A 868 22.58 -20.88 6.09
C PRO A 868 22.12 -20.32 7.44
N ASP A 869 23.03 -20.07 8.39
CA ASP A 869 22.67 -19.51 9.69
C ASP A 869 22.43 -17.98 9.71
N GLY A 870 22.64 -17.30 8.58
CA GLY A 870 22.36 -15.86 8.41
C GLY A 870 23.42 -14.93 9.00
N ARG A 871 24.41 -15.45 9.75
CA ARG A 871 25.38 -14.61 10.46
C ARG A 871 26.31 -13.83 9.53
N ILE A 872 26.55 -14.34 8.32
CA ILE A 872 27.32 -13.60 7.30
C ILE A 872 26.62 -12.29 6.90
N LYS A 873 25.29 -12.31 6.74
CA LYS A 873 24.49 -11.13 6.39
C LYS A 873 24.48 -10.13 7.55
N GLN A 874 24.24 -10.60 8.77
CA GLN A 874 24.28 -9.77 9.97
C GLN A 874 25.67 -9.12 10.16
N HIS A 875 26.75 -9.89 9.98
CA HIS A 875 28.12 -9.38 10.07
C HIS A 875 28.38 -8.26 9.05
N MET A 876 27.99 -8.49 7.79
CA MET A 876 28.13 -7.51 6.72
C MET A 876 27.33 -6.23 7.02
N LEU A 877 26.07 -6.37 7.43
CA LEU A 877 25.22 -5.25 7.84
C LEU A 877 25.89 -4.45 8.96
N ALA A 878 26.33 -5.11 10.03
CA ALA A 878 26.99 -4.47 11.16
C ALA A 878 28.28 -3.73 10.76
N CYS A 879 29.11 -4.31 9.88
CA CYS A 879 30.33 -3.66 9.38
C CYS A 879 30.01 -2.38 8.61
N LEU A 880 29.01 -2.43 7.71
CA LEU A 880 28.59 -1.28 6.92
C LEU A 880 27.94 -0.19 7.78
N MET A 881 27.10 -0.56 8.75
CA MET A 881 26.49 0.38 9.68
C MET A 881 27.55 1.08 10.56
N ARG A 882 28.55 0.33 11.06
CA ARG A 882 29.65 0.92 11.84
C ARG A 882 30.51 1.89 11.00
N ASP A 883 30.78 1.59 9.74
CA ASP A 883 31.51 2.51 8.86
C ASP A 883 30.71 3.79 8.60
N ARG A 884 29.40 3.62 8.38
CA ARG A 884 28.45 4.73 8.23
C ARG A 884 28.31 5.58 9.49
N ALA A 885 28.36 4.97 10.67
CA ALA A 885 28.39 5.68 11.95
C ALA A 885 29.68 6.49 12.15
N ARG A 886 30.83 6.00 11.66
CA ARG A 886 32.14 6.67 11.75
C ARG A 886 32.34 7.78 10.72
N THR A 887 31.71 7.66 9.55
CA THR A 887 31.89 8.59 8.42
C THR A 887 30.56 9.07 7.83
N PRO A 888 29.62 9.60 8.65
CA PRO A 888 28.24 9.85 8.24
C PRO A 888 28.12 10.82 7.05
N GLU A 889 29.02 11.81 6.95
CA GLU A 889 28.97 12.85 5.93
C GLU A 889 29.13 12.30 4.50
N VAL A 890 30.05 11.34 4.26
CA VAL A 890 30.16 10.72 2.91
C VAL A 890 28.86 10.03 2.52
N TYR A 891 28.17 9.43 3.48
CA TYR A 891 26.92 8.73 3.20
C TYR A 891 25.74 9.68 3.02
N ALA A 892 25.68 10.78 3.77
CA ALA A 892 24.60 11.75 3.71
C ALA A 892 24.73 12.72 2.54
N LYS A 893 25.96 13.14 2.19
CA LYS A 893 26.23 14.24 1.24
C LYS A 893 27.19 13.88 0.10
N GLY A 894 27.82 12.71 0.16
CA GLY A 894 28.76 12.31 -0.89
C GLY A 894 28.08 12.15 -2.24
N ASP A 895 28.82 12.52 -3.30
CA ASP A 895 28.40 12.39 -4.68
C ASP A 895 28.12 10.93 -5.09
N TYR A 896 27.70 10.72 -6.34
CA TYR A 896 27.49 9.39 -6.91
C TYR A 896 28.03 9.36 -8.34
N HIS A 897 29.02 8.50 -8.57
CA HIS A 897 29.65 8.29 -9.88
C HIS A 897 29.74 6.79 -10.20
N PRO A 898 29.20 6.34 -11.35
CA PRO A 898 29.39 4.97 -11.83
C PRO A 898 30.88 4.67 -12.05
N LEU A 899 31.26 3.40 -11.89
CA LEU A 899 32.60 2.92 -12.23
C LEU A 899 32.48 1.88 -13.33
N GLU A 900 33.27 2.07 -14.39
CA GLU A 900 33.33 1.14 -15.51
C GLU A 900 34.15 -0.10 -15.14
N VAL A 901 33.63 -1.25 -15.57
CA VAL A 901 34.28 -2.55 -15.42
C VAL A 901 34.76 -3.00 -16.80
N GLU A 902 36.04 -3.25 -16.94
CA GLU A 902 36.65 -3.72 -18.18
C GLU A 902 36.72 -5.25 -18.18
N GLY A 903 36.40 -5.85 -19.34
CA GLY A 903 36.52 -7.28 -19.60
C GLY A 903 35.22 -7.93 -20.11
N PRO A 904 35.30 -9.20 -20.56
CA PRO A 904 34.21 -9.88 -21.25
C PRO A 904 32.96 -10.10 -20.39
N LYS A 905 33.10 -10.14 -19.07
CA LYS A 905 32.03 -10.42 -18.09
C LYS A 905 31.57 -9.18 -17.31
N HIS A 906 31.75 -7.99 -17.88
CA HIS A 906 31.47 -6.72 -17.16
C HIS A 906 30.00 -6.60 -16.71
N HIS A 907 29.07 -7.18 -17.48
CA HIS A 907 27.63 -7.20 -17.16
C HIS A 907 27.30 -7.94 -15.84
N HIS A 908 28.20 -8.78 -15.33
CA HIS A 908 28.04 -9.48 -14.06
C HIS A 908 28.40 -8.65 -12.83
N ILE A 909 28.93 -7.43 -13.02
CA ILE A 909 29.48 -6.60 -11.95
C ILE A 909 28.88 -5.20 -12.02
N LEU A 910 28.55 -4.64 -10.86
CA LEU A 910 28.08 -3.28 -10.71
C LEU A 910 29.05 -2.52 -9.80
N GLY A 911 29.48 -1.33 -10.23
CA GLY A 911 30.47 -0.52 -9.53
C GLY A 911 30.07 0.94 -9.44
N PHE A 912 30.26 1.58 -8.28
CA PHE A 912 30.12 3.03 -8.15
C PHE A 912 31.03 3.58 -7.04
N ARG A 913 31.26 4.89 -7.11
CA ARG A 913 32.00 5.68 -6.12
C ARG A 913 31.08 6.74 -5.51
N ARG A 914 31.27 6.98 -4.22
CA ARG A 914 30.78 8.15 -3.50
C ARG A 914 31.93 8.91 -2.88
N SER A 915 31.92 10.23 -3.02
CA SER A 915 33.06 11.07 -2.67
C SER A 915 32.57 12.34 -1.99
N LEU A 916 33.29 12.76 -0.94
CA LEU A 916 33.10 14.05 -0.30
C LEU A 916 34.47 14.58 0.13
N GLY A 917 34.97 15.60 -0.58
CA GLY A 917 36.33 16.11 -0.37
C GLY A 917 37.38 15.01 -0.59
N LYS A 918 38.12 14.65 0.47
CA LYS A 918 39.17 13.62 0.44
C LYS A 918 38.67 12.22 0.82
N ASP A 919 37.48 12.12 1.37
CA ASP A 919 36.90 10.85 1.81
C ASP A 919 36.11 10.23 0.64
N ALA A 920 36.31 8.94 0.40
CA ALA A 920 35.67 8.22 -0.70
C ALA A 920 35.27 6.81 -0.28
N LEU A 921 34.17 6.32 -0.87
CA LEU A 921 33.66 4.97 -0.79
C LEU A 921 33.58 4.42 -2.21
N VAL A 922 34.16 3.26 -2.46
CA VAL A 922 33.95 2.50 -3.70
C VAL A 922 33.16 1.25 -3.36
N VAL A 923 32.11 0.98 -4.11
CA VAL A 923 31.23 -0.18 -3.93
C VAL A 923 31.27 -0.99 -5.22
N VAL A 924 31.54 -2.28 -5.07
CA VAL A 924 31.57 -3.25 -6.18
C VAL A 924 30.79 -4.47 -5.74
N VAL A 925 29.76 -4.84 -6.50
CA VAL A 925 28.90 -5.99 -6.20
C VAL A 925 28.73 -6.89 -7.43
N SER A 926 28.57 -8.19 -7.23
CA SER A 926 28.11 -9.09 -8.28
C SER A 926 26.61 -8.89 -8.54
N ARG A 927 26.21 -8.93 -9.80
CA ARG A 927 24.82 -8.75 -10.26
C ARG A 927 24.18 -10.10 -10.60
N THR A 928 24.82 -10.82 -11.52
CA THR A 928 24.36 -12.07 -12.10
C THR A 928 25.53 -13.07 -12.06
N LEU A 929 25.26 -14.30 -11.62
CA LEU A 929 26.28 -15.33 -11.35
C LEU A 929 25.89 -16.73 -11.86
N GLY A 930 24.69 -16.92 -12.41
CA GLY A 930 24.12 -18.22 -12.75
C GLY A 930 24.90 -19.02 -13.80
N ASP A 931 25.58 -18.34 -14.72
CA ASP A 931 26.42 -18.90 -15.80
C ASP A 931 27.90 -19.07 -15.40
N VAL A 932 28.32 -18.46 -14.29
CA VAL A 932 29.71 -18.48 -13.81
C VAL A 932 29.91 -19.27 -12.51
N MET A 933 28.83 -19.71 -11.87
CA MET A 933 28.86 -20.60 -10.72
C MET A 933 28.63 -22.05 -11.13
N GLY A 934 29.41 -22.96 -10.55
CA GLY A 934 29.10 -24.39 -10.55
C GLY A 934 27.91 -24.69 -9.64
N ALA A 935 27.30 -25.87 -9.81
CA ALA A 935 26.27 -26.33 -8.89
C ALA A 935 26.89 -26.45 -7.47
N ASP A 936 26.35 -25.66 -6.53
CA ASP A 936 26.70 -25.66 -5.11
C ASP A 936 28.11 -25.14 -4.73
N GLU A 937 28.80 -24.43 -5.63
CA GLU A 937 30.11 -23.82 -5.34
C GLU A 937 30.10 -22.29 -5.49
N LEU A 938 30.72 -21.60 -4.53
CA LEU A 938 30.98 -20.17 -4.63
C LEU A 938 31.90 -19.89 -5.83
N PRO A 939 31.71 -18.77 -6.56
CA PRO A 939 32.53 -18.46 -7.71
C PRO A 939 34.00 -18.28 -7.30
N SER A 940 34.89 -19.08 -7.87
CA SER A 940 36.33 -18.94 -7.67
C SER A 940 36.80 -17.56 -8.13
N PRO A 941 37.75 -16.89 -7.46
CA PRO A 941 38.34 -15.64 -7.94
C PRO A 941 38.89 -15.72 -9.36
N ARG A 942 39.25 -16.93 -9.84
CA ARG A 942 39.71 -17.18 -11.21
C ARG A 942 38.65 -16.88 -12.28
N VAL A 943 37.37 -16.93 -11.95
CA VAL A 943 36.27 -16.56 -12.85
C VAL A 943 36.41 -15.12 -13.37
N TRP A 944 37.07 -14.27 -12.57
CA TRP A 944 37.28 -12.84 -12.78
C TRP A 944 38.70 -12.49 -13.23
N ALA A 945 39.51 -13.45 -13.67
CA ALA A 945 40.93 -13.23 -13.99
C ALA A 945 41.15 -12.14 -15.07
N ASP A 946 40.29 -12.10 -16.09
CA ASP A 946 40.35 -11.13 -17.19
C ASP A 946 39.49 -9.87 -16.97
N MET A 947 39.06 -9.65 -15.72
CA MET A 947 38.18 -8.54 -15.35
C MET A 947 38.94 -7.53 -14.50
N SER A 948 38.80 -6.25 -14.80
CA SER A 948 39.44 -5.20 -14.01
C SER A 948 38.60 -3.92 -13.91
N MET A 949 38.91 -3.09 -12.91
CA MET A 949 38.25 -1.81 -12.70
C MET A 949 39.27 -0.76 -12.30
N ARG A 950 39.12 0.45 -12.84
CA ARG A 950 39.99 1.56 -12.47
C ARG A 950 39.60 2.12 -11.11
N LEU A 951 40.51 2.03 -10.14
CA LEU A 951 40.35 2.66 -8.82
C LEU A 951 41.20 3.94 -8.71
N PRO A 952 40.72 4.99 -8.01
CA PRO A 952 41.54 6.16 -7.73
C PRO A 952 42.80 5.79 -6.94
N ALA A 953 43.89 6.53 -7.18
CA ALA A 953 45.14 6.31 -6.48
C ALA A 953 44.97 6.52 -4.97
N GLY A 954 45.42 5.56 -4.16
CA GLY A 954 45.25 5.63 -2.71
C GLY A 954 45.40 4.28 -2.02
N THR A 955 45.29 4.33 -0.70
CA THR A 955 45.15 3.12 0.13
C THR A 955 43.69 2.98 0.52
N TRP A 956 43.15 1.81 0.21
CA TRP A 956 41.77 1.44 0.43
C TRP A 956 41.71 0.36 1.50
N ARG A 957 40.67 0.38 2.32
CA ARG A 957 40.34 -0.68 3.25
C ARG A 957 38.96 -1.20 2.92
N ASP A 958 38.84 -2.48 2.69
CA ASP A 958 37.54 -3.14 2.62
C ASP A 958 36.88 -3.09 4.00
N VAL A 959 35.70 -2.48 4.05
CA VAL A 959 34.90 -2.26 5.26
C VAL A 959 34.43 -3.59 5.84
N ILE A 960 34.14 -4.57 4.99
CA ILE A 960 33.56 -5.86 5.38
C ILE A 960 34.67 -6.83 5.78
N THR A 961 35.70 -6.99 4.95
CA THR A 961 36.77 -7.97 5.19
C THR A 961 37.94 -7.42 6.02
N GLY A 962 38.09 -6.09 6.09
CA GLY A 962 39.24 -5.42 6.70
C GLY A 962 40.52 -5.43 5.86
N LYS A 963 40.54 -6.10 4.70
CA LYS A 963 41.71 -6.20 3.82
C LYS A 963 42.12 -4.81 3.31
N LYS A 964 43.42 -4.53 3.31
CA LYS A 964 43.98 -3.31 2.72
C LYS A 964 44.37 -3.56 1.27
N LEU A 965 44.08 -2.59 0.41
CA LEU A 965 44.41 -2.58 -1.02
C LEU A 965 45.13 -1.27 -1.35
N ARG A 966 46.23 -1.33 -2.09
CA ARG A 966 46.90 -0.14 -2.62
C ARG A 966 46.61 -0.03 -4.10
N ALA A 967 45.91 1.03 -4.50
CA ALA A 967 45.67 1.33 -5.90
C ALA A 967 46.64 2.44 -6.35
N GLY A 968 47.42 2.20 -7.39
CA GLY A 968 48.32 3.19 -8.00
C GLY A 968 47.63 4.10 -9.03
N GLY A 969 46.30 4.20 -9.01
CA GLY A 969 45.52 4.85 -10.08
C GLY A 969 45.40 4.01 -11.37
N ARG A 970 45.67 2.70 -11.26
CA ARG A 970 45.65 1.71 -12.34
C ARG A 970 44.44 0.77 -12.19
N ASN A 971 44.23 -0.08 -13.20
CA ASN A 971 43.24 -1.15 -13.16
C ASN A 971 43.59 -2.17 -12.07
N VAL A 972 42.62 -2.43 -11.19
CA VAL A 972 42.69 -3.46 -10.16
C VAL A 972 41.90 -4.68 -10.64
N PRO A 973 42.45 -5.90 -10.57
CA PRO A 973 41.73 -7.11 -10.95
C PRO A 973 40.49 -7.32 -10.06
N ILE A 974 39.35 -7.63 -10.66
CA ILE A 974 38.12 -7.93 -9.91
C ILE A 974 38.32 -9.17 -9.03
N GLY A 975 39.07 -10.17 -9.49
CA GLY A 975 39.41 -11.34 -8.67
C GLY A 975 40.13 -10.99 -7.37
N GLU A 976 40.87 -9.87 -7.30
CA GLU A 976 41.49 -9.40 -6.06
C GLU A 976 40.47 -8.77 -5.10
N LEU A 977 39.50 -8.02 -5.66
CA LEU A 977 38.38 -7.42 -4.91
C LEU A 977 37.44 -8.50 -4.37
N PHE A 978 37.15 -9.51 -5.20
CA PHE A 978 36.24 -10.60 -4.88
C PHE A 978 36.93 -11.84 -4.29
N ALA A 979 38.15 -11.67 -3.79
CA ALA A 979 38.96 -12.78 -3.25
C ALA A 979 38.31 -13.48 -2.04
N THR A 980 37.35 -12.83 -1.36
CA THR A 980 36.70 -13.36 -0.16
C THR A 980 35.18 -13.40 -0.28
N LEU A 981 34.56 -12.33 -0.77
CA LEU A 981 33.14 -12.24 -1.08
C LEU A 981 32.99 -11.62 -2.47
N PRO A 982 31.96 -11.96 -3.25
CA PRO A 982 31.65 -11.27 -4.52
C PRO A 982 31.03 -9.87 -4.30
N VAL A 983 31.45 -9.21 -3.22
CA VAL A 983 31.07 -7.88 -2.79
C VAL A 983 32.30 -7.24 -2.15
N ALA A 984 32.62 -6.02 -2.54
CA ALA A 984 33.68 -5.22 -1.95
C ALA A 984 33.17 -3.80 -1.68
N VAL A 985 33.36 -3.32 -0.45
CA VAL A 985 33.05 -1.94 -0.07
C VAL A 985 34.32 -1.31 0.48
N LEU A 986 34.96 -0.47 -0.33
CA LEU A 986 36.29 0.06 -0.08
C LEU A 986 36.22 1.51 0.41
N ARG A 987 36.72 1.75 1.62
CA ARG A 987 36.86 3.09 2.20
C ARG A 987 38.26 3.62 1.94
N SER A 988 38.39 4.87 1.49
CA SER A 988 39.69 5.52 1.42
C SER A 988 40.27 5.69 2.83
N THR A 989 41.53 5.31 3.01
CA THR A 989 42.25 5.50 4.27
C THR A 989 43.16 6.71 4.16
N ARG A 990 43.07 7.63 5.12
CA ARG A 990 43.99 8.78 5.18
C ARG A 990 45.42 8.25 5.32
N ARG A 991 46.39 8.83 4.60
CA ARG A 991 47.79 8.76 5.06
C ARG A 991 47.79 9.44 6.42
N GLN A 992 48.07 8.70 7.49
CA GLN A 992 48.63 9.33 8.70
C GLN A 992 49.95 9.93 8.23
N SER A 993 49.97 11.25 8.04
CA SER A 993 51.20 12.02 7.88
C SER A 993 51.89 12.12 9.22
#